data_AF-T0YEZ9-F1
#
_entry.id   AF-T0YEZ9-F1
#
_cell.length_a   1.000
_cell.length_b   1.000
_cell.length_c   1.000
_cell.angle_alpha   90.00
_cell.angle_beta   90.00
_cell.angle_gamma   90.00
#
_symmetry.space_group_name_H-M   'P 1'
#
loop_
_entity.id
_entity.type
_entity.pdbx_description
1 polymer ?
#
loop_
_entity_poly.entity_id
_entity_poly.type
_entity_poly.pdbx_seq_one_letter_code
_entity_poly.pdbx_strand_id
1 'polypeptide(L)'
;TRNCDWWFTDEAVFLDTAGRYTTQDSDQAADASAWIEFLNLLRRYRKRRPINGVLIAVSMSDLLMLDDTDRHAHIRAIRKRLDELSEHLRVGVPAYLVFTKCDLIAGFSEFFDDLGPELRSQVWGFTFPLAKTIDGSAARSFGDEFNLLLDRLNTRILDRLHEERDRNRRAAILSFPQQLSALRDVAKQVAEGVFSAHQYGATPLLRGAYLTSGTQEGTPIDRMMSAVARTFGVDAAQVHAPGAQRRTFFVEHLLQEVVFAESGFAGTNPALERRKAVLQVASYAGVLLLTMLLLSVFAISFERNRGYLQTVDAALGNFPSQDGIGGATTQKEYFARVLERLDAYSAVQDAAQKYRGHVPLLMRFGLYQGHEIGNQAQAAYVRELNGLLLPGVAAQFRMGITKNAGDPQRLYYFLKGYLMLAEPKHENADELMTLGNIEWQHLFPDEPVLQKALATNFKALVAVPDALHPLSADQALVEQARNTLRAADLTTLIYGSMKLTAESSGYAPLQLDKELGLLGNVFQRKDGAALSTPIPALYTQPVFEHEASKGIEEAVNQFVKDDWVFGATRINAVQKAGLVQQVLNLYQQDYIKAWDALLDNLQLQPVNNLQDASAMAAKLSGSSSPLKALLQVVRRNTSDMMRAPPSAASGNALTAAKKAGQGATKSALALALASSAGGAATTAGKPGAAIAAHFQTLDELTQGAPGSEPIDQVLSVLKQLSNTLLTMTDSTAVPTGQPNPQLLLAQQQVAQLPPPVSTWISALTGNTQSLVASGAKGALQDQYQQAVGKDCAEFIHGRYPFSPQSTVGIPVQNFAELFGDGGRFDSFYKQTLANLVNASGRTWRWKSGPGAVSGPPGLLHEMQMADQIRKMYFQRGSMPEVDFTLINPVLGPGISKLVIEIDGQKFDYEPGGAASSGAMKWPGPQPGHVSIAAYDSSGTLISRFDYQGDWAFFNALQAAHLQRKSDLLFLARFDFGGRVATVMLQASNLVNPFLNTVVQNFRCGG
;
A
#
# COMPACT_ATOMS: atom_id res chain seq x y z
N THR A 1 -70.62 20.31 55.80
CA THR A 1 -70.44 21.67 55.20
C THR A 1 -71.80 22.32 55.10
N ARG A 2 -71.93 23.65 54.91
CA ARG A 2 -73.27 24.32 54.74
C ARG A 2 -74.14 23.70 53.62
N ASN A 3 -73.55 22.85 52.78
CA ASN A 3 -74.10 22.37 51.53
C ASN A 3 -74.23 20.83 51.47
N CYS A 4 -73.43 20.10 52.25
CA CYS A 4 -73.42 18.64 52.31
C CYS A 4 -72.68 18.18 53.56
N ASP A 5 -73.29 17.27 54.31
CA ASP A 5 -72.72 16.66 55.51
C ASP A 5 -72.27 15.23 55.23
N TRP A 6 -71.12 14.89 55.80
CA TRP A 6 -70.43 13.62 55.56
C TRP A 6 -70.41 12.87 56.87
N TRP A 7 -71.07 11.72 56.89
CA TRP A 7 -71.06 10.83 58.04
C TRP A 7 -70.23 9.60 57.70
N PHE A 8 -69.17 9.38 58.48
CA PHE A 8 -68.29 8.22 58.34
C PHE A 8 -68.65 7.21 59.41
N THR A 9 -68.98 5.99 59.00
CA THR A 9 -69.16 4.84 59.88
C THR A 9 -68.15 3.75 59.52
N ASP A 10 -68.08 2.68 60.31
CA ASP A 10 -67.18 1.55 60.03
C ASP A 10 -67.52 0.83 58.72
N GLU A 11 -68.78 0.92 58.26
CA GLU A 11 -69.30 0.16 57.12
C GLU A 11 -69.71 1.05 55.92
N ALA A 12 -69.95 2.35 56.12
CA ALA A 12 -70.46 3.22 55.08
C ALA A 12 -70.02 4.68 55.23
N VAL A 13 -70.08 5.41 54.10
CA VAL A 13 -69.98 6.87 54.08
C VAL A 13 -71.30 7.41 53.57
N PHE A 14 -72.03 8.15 54.40
CA PHE A 14 -73.24 8.85 54.00
C PHE A 14 -72.92 10.26 53.55
N LEU A 15 -73.48 10.62 52.41
CA LEU A 15 -73.44 11.97 51.87
C LEU A 15 -74.84 12.54 51.99
N ASP A 16 -75.07 13.29 53.06
CA ASP A 16 -76.32 13.99 53.30
C ASP A 16 -76.28 15.33 52.56
N THR A 17 -77.24 15.55 51.67
CA THR A 17 -77.27 16.70 50.76
C THR A 17 -78.31 17.69 51.23
N ALA A 18 -77.99 18.98 51.26
CA ALA A 18 -78.92 20.00 51.75
C ALA A 18 -80.27 19.96 50.99
N GLY A 19 -81.39 19.98 51.71
CA GLY A 19 -82.75 19.87 51.15
C GLY A 19 -83.12 20.92 50.10
N ARG A 20 -82.40 22.05 50.05
CA ARG A 20 -82.53 23.08 48.98
C ARG A 20 -82.20 22.57 47.59
N TYR A 21 -81.39 21.50 47.48
CA TYR A 21 -81.19 20.83 46.21
C TYR A 21 -82.47 20.14 45.74
N THR A 22 -83.42 19.83 46.62
CA THR A 22 -84.73 19.27 46.24
C THR A 22 -85.80 20.35 46.05
N THR A 23 -85.84 21.41 46.88
CA THR A 23 -86.95 22.39 46.86
C THR A 23 -86.70 23.67 46.03
N GLN A 24 -85.45 24.06 45.75
CA GLN A 24 -85.07 25.19 44.86
C GLN A 24 -85.68 26.57 45.21
N ASP A 25 -85.81 26.91 46.50
CA ASP A 25 -86.58 28.10 46.95
C ASP A 25 -85.87 29.46 46.87
N SER A 26 -84.61 29.57 46.43
CA SER A 26 -83.91 30.89 46.44
C SER A 26 -83.02 31.21 45.24
N ASP A 27 -82.23 30.28 44.68
CA ASP A 27 -81.37 30.58 43.51
C ASP A 27 -81.12 29.36 42.60
N GLN A 28 -82.08 29.08 41.72
CA GLN A 28 -82.22 27.82 40.97
C GLN A 28 -80.98 27.44 40.12
N ALA A 29 -80.30 28.43 39.53
CA ALA A 29 -79.14 28.21 38.66
C ALA A 29 -77.87 27.86 39.45
N ALA A 30 -77.65 28.57 40.56
CA ALA A 30 -76.50 28.33 41.44
C ALA A 30 -76.59 26.93 42.08
N ASP A 31 -77.76 26.56 42.59
CA ASP A 31 -78.00 25.25 43.21
C ASP A 31 -77.88 24.09 42.20
N ALA A 32 -78.34 24.28 40.95
CA ALA A 32 -78.17 23.27 39.89
C ALA A 32 -76.69 23.05 39.52
N SER A 33 -75.91 24.13 39.43
CA SER A 33 -74.47 24.04 39.11
C SER A 33 -73.66 23.36 40.22
N ALA A 34 -73.96 23.69 41.49
CA ALA A 34 -73.31 23.07 42.65
C ALA A 34 -73.61 21.56 42.75
N TRP A 35 -74.85 21.17 42.44
CA TRP A 35 -75.25 19.77 42.35
C TRP A 35 -74.49 19.02 41.25
N ILE A 36 -74.44 19.56 40.03
CA ILE A 36 -73.72 18.94 38.91
C ILE A 36 -72.22 18.79 39.22
N GLU A 37 -71.61 19.81 39.84
CA GLU A 37 -70.19 19.73 40.20
C GLU A 37 -69.91 18.68 41.28
N PHE A 38 -70.80 18.53 42.25
CA PHE A 38 -70.74 17.44 43.22
C PHE A 38 -70.76 16.06 42.53
N LEU A 39 -71.63 15.86 41.54
CA LEU A 39 -71.67 14.63 40.74
C LEU A 39 -70.39 14.43 39.93
N ASN A 40 -69.81 15.50 39.37
CA ASN A 40 -68.52 15.45 38.69
C ASN A 40 -67.38 15.02 39.62
N LEU A 41 -67.34 15.52 40.86
CA LEU A 41 -66.35 15.13 41.86
C LEU A 41 -66.48 13.64 42.20
N LEU A 42 -67.70 13.14 42.42
CA LEU A 42 -67.94 11.71 42.65
C LEU A 42 -67.45 10.85 41.48
N ARG A 43 -67.74 11.26 40.24
CA ARG A 43 -67.24 10.57 39.04
C ARG A 43 -65.72 10.64 38.91
N ARG A 44 -65.09 11.75 39.31
CA ARG A 44 -63.64 11.95 39.23
C ARG A 44 -62.88 11.07 40.23
N TYR A 45 -63.34 11.02 41.48
CA TYR A 45 -62.64 10.34 42.56
C TYR A 45 -63.08 8.88 42.76
N ARG A 46 -64.34 8.54 42.47
CA ARG A 46 -64.87 7.16 42.53
C ARG A 46 -65.26 6.63 41.13
N LYS A 47 -64.30 6.63 40.21
CA LYS A 47 -64.48 6.34 38.76
C LYS A 47 -65.22 5.05 38.41
N ARG A 48 -65.14 4.00 39.25
CA ARG A 48 -65.71 2.68 38.96
C ARG A 48 -67.15 2.54 39.46
N ARG A 49 -67.44 3.08 40.65
CA ARG A 49 -68.75 3.12 41.31
C ARG A 49 -68.87 4.45 42.08
N PRO A 50 -69.36 5.52 41.42
CA PRO A 50 -69.42 6.85 42.02
C PRO A 50 -70.23 6.89 43.32
N ILE A 51 -71.37 6.19 43.33
CA ILE A 51 -72.22 5.94 44.51
C ILE A 51 -72.73 4.49 44.50
N ASN A 52 -73.07 3.97 45.68
CA ASN A 52 -73.52 2.59 45.88
C ASN A 52 -75.05 2.45 45.95
N GLY A 53 -75.76 3.53 46.29
CA GLY A 53 -77.21 3.61 46.35
C GLY A 53 -77.66 5.00 46.79
N VAL A 54 -78.96 5.28 46.72
CA VAL A 54 -79.57 6.54 47.15
C VAL A 54 -80.73 6.23 48.09
N LEU A 55 -80.74 6.88 49.25
CA LEU A 55 -81.87 6.86 50.18
C LEU A 55 -82.74 8.08 49.89
N ILE A 56 -84.03 7.86 49.63
CA ILE A 56 -85.00 8.94 49.42
C ILE A 56 -85.88 8.98 50.65
N ALA A 57 -85.55 9.88 51.57
CA ALA A 57 -86.33 10.11 52.77
C ALA A 57 -87.53 11.00 52.46
N VAL A 58 -88.73 10.45 52.55
CA VAL A 58 -89.99 11.19 52.39
C VAL A 58 -90.73 11.18 53.71
N SER A 59 -91.09 12.34 54.23
CA SER A 59 -91.79 12.40 55.51
C SER A 59 -93.27 12.07 55.37
N MET A 60 -93.78 11.14 56.19
CA MET A 60 -95.21 10.82 56.21
C MET A 60 -96.07 11.99 56.68
N SER A 61 -95.55 12.84 57.60
CA SER A 61 -96.25 14.06 58.02
C SER A 61 -96.38 15.07 56.89
N ASP A 62 -95.35 15.20 56.07
CA ASP A 62 -95.35 16.16 54.96
C ASP A 62 -96.31 15.68 53.87
N LEU A 63 -96.29 14.37 53.54
CA LEU A 63 -97.27 13.78 52.62
C LEU A 63 -98.72 13.91 53.11
N LEU A 64 -98.94 13.93 54.42
CA LEU A 64 -100.24 14.25 54.98
C LEU A 64 -100.60 15.71 54.70
N MET A 65 -99.71 16.67 55.01
CA MET A 65 -100.03 18.09 54.93
C MET A 65 -100.13 18.66 53.50
N LEU A 66 -99.36 18.13 52.54
CA LEU A 66 -99.28 18.64 51.18
C LEU A 66 -100.61 18.47 50.42
N ASP A 67 -100.98 19.50 49.64
CA ASP A 67 -102.09 19.38 48.70
C ASP A 67 -101.68 18.56 47.45
N ASP A 68 -102.63 18.33 46.53
CA ASP A 68 -102.36 17.55 45.33
C ASP A 68 -101.30 18.21 44.42
N THR A 69 -101.28 19.54 44.32
CA THR A 69 -100.36 20.26 43.43
C THR A 69 -98.93 20.20 43.95
N ASP A 70 -98.75 20.49 45.24
CA ASP A 70 -97.47 20.49 45.92
C ASP A 70 -96.89 19.07 45.99
N ARG A 71 -97.74 18.06 46.18
CA ARG A 71 -97.32 16.65 46.12
C ARG A 71 -96.79 16.26 44.75
N HIS A 72 -97.46 16.64 43.65
CA HIS A 72 -96.95 16.40 42.30
C HIS A 72 -95.64 17.16 42.03
N ALA A 73 -95.49 18.38 42.53
CA ALA A 73 -94.25 19.14 42.43
C ALA A 73 -93.10 18.43 43.18
N HIS A 74 -93.37 17.93 44.39
CA HIS A 74 -92.40 17.18 45.20
C HIS A 74 -91.94 15.89 44.50
N ILE A 75 -92.87 15.12 43.93
CA ILE A 75 -92.58 13.91 43.15
C ILE A 75 -91.68 14.24 41.94
N ARG A 76 -92.01 15.29 41.17
CA ARG A 76 -91.20 15.72 40.03
C ARG A 76 -89.80 16.16 40.43
N ALA A 77 -89.66 16.84 41.58
CA ALA A 77 -88.36 17.27 42.08
C ALA A 77 -87.45 16.08 42.42
N ILE A 78 -87.98 15.08 43.14
CA ILE A 78 -87.24 13.84 43.45
C ILE A 78 -86.85 13.12 42.15
N ARG A 79 -87.80 12.96 41.23
CA ARG A 79 -87.56 12.33 39.93
C ARG A 79 -86.42 13.00 39.16
N LYS A 80 -86.47 14.33 39.04
CA LYS A 80 -85.44 15.11 38.33
C LYS A 80 -84.05 14.87 38.92
N ARG A 81 -83.91 14.79 40.25
CA ARG A 81 -82.61 14.52 40.89
C ARG A 81 -82.09 13.11 40.62
N LEU A 82 -82.98 12.11 40.58
CA LEU A 82 -82.59 10.76 40.18
C LEU A 82 -82.15 10.69 38.71
N ASP A 83 -82.83 11.40 37.82
CA ASP A 83 -82.47 11.47 36.41
C ASP A 83 -81.10 12.14 36.23
N GLU A 84 -80.85 13.26 36.89
CA GLU A 84 -79.55 13.96 36.87
C GLU A 84 -78.42 13.07 37.43
N LEU A 85 -78.67 12.32 38.51
CA LEU A 85 -77.74 11.34 39.07
C LEU A 85 -77.38 10.26 38.03
N SER A 86 -78.39 9.66 37.40
CA SER A 86 -78.19 8.64 36.37
C SER A 86 -77.41 9.17 35.17
N GLU A 87 -77.76 10.35 34.66
CA GLU A 87 -77.14 10.97 33.49
C GLU A 87 -75.66 11.33 33.72
N HIS A 88 -75.37 11.98 34.85
CA HIS A 88 -74.01 12.48 35.13
C HIS A 88 -73.06 11.38 35.59
N LEU A 89 -73.54 10.45 36.42
CA LEU A 89 -72.74 9.34 36.93
C LEU A 89 -72.65 8.17 35.93
N ARG A 90 -73.56 8.10 34.95
CA ARG A 90 -73.62 7.07 33.88
C ARG A 90 -73.67 5.64 34.43
N VAL A 91 -74.33 5.45 35.56
CA VAL A 91 -74.52 4.17 36.23
C VAL A 91 -75.96 4.05 36.71
N GLY A 92 -76.52 2.83 36.66
CA GLY A 92 -77.80 2.55 37.31
C GLY A 92 -77.60 2.51 38.82
N VAL A 93 -78.33 3.37 39.55
CA VAL A 93 -78.19 3.52 40.99
C VAL A 93 -79.45 2.96 41.68
N PRO A 94 -79.32 2.00 42.62
CA PRO A 94 -80.46 1.56 43.41
C PRO A 94 -80.96 2.69 44.30
N ALA A 95 -82.26 2.89 44.29
CA ALA A 95 -82.95 3.85 45.13
C ALA A 95 -83.82 3.12 46.15
N TYR A 96 -83.68 3.49 47.41
CA TYR A 96 -84.44 2.96 48.54
C TYR A 96 -85.38 4.06 49.02
N LEU A 97 -86.69 3.85 48.87
CA LEU A 97 -87.70 4.81 49.30
C LEU A 97 -87.95 4.61 50.80
N VAL A 98 -87.65 5.62 51.62
CA VAL A 98 -87.77 5.54 53.07
C VAL A 98 -88.81 6.55 53.52
N PHE A 99 -89.96 6.06 53.94
CA PHE A 99 -90.98 6.86 54.61
C PHE A 99 -90.54 7.09 56.05
N THR A 100 -90.34 8.35 56.41
CA THR A 100 -89.82 8.79 57.71
C THR A 100 -90.90 9.48 58.54
N LYS A 101 -90.63 9.65 59.83
CA LYS A 101 -91.56 10.25 60.81
C LYS A 101 -92.90 9.50 60.91
N CYS A 102 -92.87 8.17 60.77
CA CYS A 102 -94.08 7.35 60.90
C CYS A 102 -94.70 7.42 62.29
N ASP A 103 -93.96 7.85 63.31
CA ASP A 103 -94.42 8.12 64.67
C ASP A 103 -95.44 9.26 64.78
N LEU A 104 -95.50 10.16 63.78
CA LEU A 104 -96.50 11.23 63.75
C LEU A 104 -97.88 10.74 63.28
N ILE A 105 -97.98 9.49 62.80
CA ILE A 105 -99.25 8.83 62.50
C ILE A 105 -99.90 8.43 63.83
N ALA A 106 -101.13 8.89 64.06
CA ALA A 106 -101.87 8.60 65.28
C ALA A 106 -101.92 7.08 65.56
N GLY A 107 -101.55 6.70 66.78
CA GLY A 107 -101.52 5.31 67.24
C GLY A 107 -100.23 4.53 66.97
N PHE A 108 -99.23 5.09 66.26
CA PHE A 108 -97.96 4.40 65.98
C PHE A 108 -97.23 4.03 67.27
N SER A 109 -97.07 4.99 68.18
CA SER A 109 -96.31 4.79 69.41
C SER A 109 -96.97 3.74 70.29
N GLU A 110 -98.28 3.77 70.44
CA GLU A 110 -99.05 2.78 71.20
C GLU A 110 -99.04 1.39 70.54
N PHE A 111 -99.00 1.33 69.21
CA PHE A 111 -99.01 0.06 68.50
C PHE A 111 -97.67 -0.70 68.62
N PHE A 112 -96.54 0.02 68.67
CA PHE A 112 -95.19 -0.57 68.64
C PHE A 112 -94.40 -0.44 69.96
N ASP A 113 -94.98 0.10 71.03
CA ASP A 113 -94.25 0.30 72.29
C ASP A 113 -93.81 -0.99 72.99
N ASP A 114 -94.45 -2.12 72.68
CA ASP A 114 -94.13 -3.46 73.19
C ASP A 114 -92.89 -4.07 72.56
N LEU A 115 -92.40 -3.50 71.46
CA LEU A 115 -91.22 -4.01 70.79
C LEU A 115 -89.95 -3.77 71.63
N GLY A 116 -89.26 -4.87 71.97
CA GLY A 116 -87.92 -4.85 72.55
C GLY A 116 -86.87 -4.28 71.59
N PRO A 117 -85.62 -4.03 72.05
CA PRO A 117 -84.56 -3.44 71.23
C PRO A 117 -84.33 -4.15 69.88
N GLU A 118 -84.26 -5.49 69.88
CA GLU A 118 -84.06 -6.32 68.68
C GLU A 118 -85.22 -6.20 67.68
N LEU A 119 -86.47 -6.24 68.15
CA LEU A 119 -87.62 -6.08 67.26
C LEU A 119 -87.81 -4.63 66.80
N ARG A 120 -87.21 -3.65 67.49
CA ARG A 120 -87.19 -2.25 67.01
C ARG A 120 -86.11 -2.02 65.96
N SER A 121 -85.05 -2.81 65.92
CA SER A 121 -84.01 -2.71 64.88
C SER A 121 -84.43 -3.38 63.56
N GLN A 122 -85.43 -4.27 63.57
CA GLN A 122 -85.94 -5.00 62.40
C GLN A 122 -86.34 -4.09 61.23
N VAL A 123 -86.42 -4.65 60.02
CA VAL A 123 -86.90 -3.91 58.84
C VAL A 123 -88.42 -3.91 58.78
N TRP A 124 -89.03 -2.71 58.72
CA TRP A 124 -90.46 -2.56 58.43
C TRP A 124 -90.65 -2.00 57.01
N GLY A 125 -91.03 -2.86 56.07
CA GLY A 125 -91.09 -2.53 54.66
C GLY A 125 -91.00 -3.75 53.76
N PHE A 126 -90.70 -3.53 52.48
CA PHE A 126 -90.50 -4.59 51.50
C PHE A 126 -89.42 -4.23 50.47
N THR A 127 -88.75 -5.27 50.00
CA THR A 127 -87.63 -5.24 49.07
C THR A 127 -88.02 -5.99 47.81
N PHE A 128 -87.97 -5.35 46.63
CA PHE A 128 -88.50 -5.95 45.40
C PHE A 128 -87.60 -7.07 44.84
N PRO A 129 -88.11 -8.04 44.05
CA PRO A 129 -87.26 -8.96 43.31
C PRO A 129 -86.35 -8.22 42.31
N LEU A 130 -85.09 -8.66 42.18
CA LEU A 130 -84.07 -8.01 41.35
C LEU A 130 -84.52 -7.77 39.90
N ALA A 131 -85.18 -8.78 39.30
CA ALA A 131 -85.71 -8.69 37.94
C ALA A 131 -86.68 -7.51 37.78
N LYS A 132 -87.59 -7.33 38.75
CA LYS A 132 -88.57 -6.22 38.76
C LYS A 132 -87.92 -4.85 38.98
N THR A 133 -86.81 -4.79 39.71
CA THR A 133 -86.03 -3.56 39.89
C THR A 133 -85.32 -3.16 38.60
N ILE A 134 -84.70 -4.12 37.90
CA ILE A 134 -83.92 -3.86 36.66
C ILE A 134 -84.84 -3.53 35.47
N ASP A 135 -85.98 -4.22 35.34
CA ASP A 135 -86.94 -3.99 34.25
C ASP A 135 -87.85 -2.76 34.49
N GLY A 136 -87.78 -2.15 35.68
CA GLY A 136 -88.53 -0.95 36.04
C GLY A 136 -89.99 -1.19 36.45
N SER A 137 -90.42 -2.45 36.60
CA SER A 137 -91.80 -2.79 36.98
C SER A 137 -92.08 -2.73 38.48
N ALA A 138 -91.03 -2.65 39.33
CA ALA A 138 -91.13 -2.64 40.79
C ALA A 138 -92.16 -1.62 41.34
N ALA A 139 -92.19 -0.40 40.81
CA ALA A 139 -93.08 0.65 41.28
C ALA A 139 -94.58 0.27 41.17
N ARG A 140 -94.96 -0.48 40.12
CA ARG A 140 -96.36 -0.91 39.91
C ARG A 140 -96.81 -1.94 40.93
N SER A 141 -95.88 -2.74 41.47
CA SER A 141 -96.17 -3.73 42.53
C SER A 141 -96.22 -3.12 43.93
N PHE A 142 -95.91 -1.82 44.11
CA PHE A 142 -95.86 -1.18 45.43
C PHE A 142 -97.17 -1.32 46.22
N GLY A 143 -98.31 -1.08 45.57
CA GLY A 143 -99.61 -1.13 46.24
C GLY A 143 -100.00 -2.52 46.74
N ASP A 144 -99.54 -3.57 46.06
CA ASP A 144 -99.79 -4.96 46.45
C ASP A 144 -98.93 -5.34 47.66
N GLU A 145 -97.64 -4.98 47.63
CA GLU A 145 -96.73 -5.24 48.75
C GLU A 145 -97.11 -4.42 50.01
N PHE A 146 -97.62 -3.20 49.84
CA PHE A 146 -98.11 -2.38 50.96
C PHE A 146 -99.36 -2.99 51.63
N ASN A 147 -100.23 -3.66 50.85
CA ASN A 147 -101.38 -4.37 51.41
C ASN A 147 -100.93 -5.52 52.32
N LEU A 148 -99.88 -6.26 51.93
CA LEU A 148 -99.33 -7.32 52.78
C LEU A 148 -98.79 -6.79 54.11
N LEU A 149 -98.23 -5.58 54.14
CA LEU A 149 -97.84 -4.91 55.39
C LEU A 149 -99.07 -4.58 56.25
N LEU A 150 -100.14 -4.04 55.66
CA LEU A 150 -101.39 -3.74 56.37
C LEU A 150 -102.03 -5.02 56.94
N ASP A 151 -102.05 -6.11 56.18
CA ASP A 151 -102.56 -7.41 56.63
C ASP A 151 -101.80 -7.91 57.85
N ARG A 152 -100.46 -7.79 57.86
CA ARG A 152 -99.64 -8.13 59.04
C ARG A 152 -99.90 -7.25 60.26
N LEU A 153 -100.22 -5.96 60.06
CA LEU A 153 -100.63 -5.10 61.18
C LEU A 153 -102.00 -5.51 61.71
N ASN A 154 -102.94 -5.81 60.81
CA ASN A 154 -104.29 -6.23 61.17
C ASN A 154 -104.31 -7.54 61.99
N THR A 155 -103.46 -8.51 61.65
CA THR A 155 -103.35 -9.76 62.43
C THR A 155 -102.83 -9.54 63.85
N ARG A 156 -101.99 -8.52 64.06
CA ARG A 156 -101.38 -8.20 65.36
C ARG A 156 -102.30 -7.39 66.28
N ILE A 157 -103.38 -6.79 65.76
CA ILE A 157 -104.30 -5.95 66.56
C ILE A 157 -104.85 -6.72 67.78
N LEU A 158 -105.26 -7.98 67.60
CA LEU A 158 -105.92 -8.75 68.65
C LEU A 158 -105.02 -8.94 69.87
N ASP A 159 -103.75 -9.30 69.64
CA ASP A 159 -102.76 -9.50 70.71
C ASP A 159 -102.48 -8.17 71.43
N ARG A 160 -102.27 -7.09 70.68
CA ARG A 160 -102.02 -5.75 71.24
C ARG A 160 -103.21 -5.22 72.05
N LEU A 161 -104.44 -5.46 71.60
CA LEU A 161 -105.66 -5.09 72.33
C LEU A 161 -105.91 -5.94 73.58
N HIS A 162 -105.37 -7.15 73.65
CA HIS A 162 -105.45 -8.02 74.82
C HIS A 162 -104.46 -7.59 75.92
N GLU A 163 -103.25 -7.16 75.52
CA GLU A 163 -102.20 -6.72 76.44
C GLU A 163 -102.43 -5.31 77.02
N GLU A 164 -102.99 -4.40 76.23
CA GLU A 164 -103.21 -3.01 76.66
C GLU A 164 -104.49 -2.86 77.50
N ARG A 165 -104.38 -2.22 78.68
CA ARG A 165 -105.49 -2.01 79.63
C ARG A 165 -106.12 -0.64 79.51
N ASP A 166 -105.35 0.37 79.07
CA ASP A 166 -105.84 1.74 78.93
C ASP A 166 -106.80 1.86 77.72
N ARG A 167 -108.02 2.37 77.96
CA ARG A 167 -109.06 2.47 76.93
C ARG A 167 -108.68 3.40 75.77
N ASN A 168 -108.02 4.51 76.06
CA ASN A 168 -107.61 5.49 75.04
C ASN A 168 -106.47 4.90 74.19
N ARG A 169 -105.53 4.20 74.82
CA ARG A 169 -104.44 3.51 74.10
C ARG A 169 -104.96 2.35 73.26
N ARG A 170 -105.93 1.57 73.75
CA ARG A 170 -106.61 0.53 72.95
C ARG A 170 -107.31 1.11 71.72
N ALA A 171 -107.97 2.27 71.85
CA ALA A 171 -108.57 2.96 70.71
C ALA A 171 -107.50 3.41 69.70
N ALA A 172 -106.37 3.95 70.17
CA ALA A 172 -105.24 4.33 69.32
C ALA A 172 -104.66 3.12 68.57
N ILE A 173 -104.39 2.01 69.27
CA ILE A 173 -103.91 0.73 68.69
C ILE A 173 -104.87 0.19 67.62
N LEU A 174 -106.18 0.19 67.89
CA LEU A 174 -107.18 -0.29 66.93
C LEU A 174 -107.25 0.60 65.67
N SER A 175 -107.11 1.91 65.85
CA SER A 175 -107.20 2.88 64.75
C SER A 175 -105.95 2.93 63.87
N PHE A 176 -104.78 2.58 64.40
CA PHE A 176 -103.49 2.78 63.70
C PHE A 176 -103.42 2.12 62.31
N PRO A 177 -103.80 0.83 62.10
CA PRO A 177 -103.77 0.23 60.77
C PRO A 177 -104.71 0.93 59.77
N GLN A 178 -105.83 1.50 60.25
CA GLN A 178 -106.73 2.30 59.41
C GLN A 178 -106.09 3.64 59.03
N GLN A 179 -105.42 4.30 59.98
CA GLN A 179 -104.68 5.54 59.72
C GLN A 179 -103.55 5.33 58.70
N LEU A 180 -102.83 4.20 58.79
CA LEU A 180 -101.80 3.86 57.80
C LEU A 180 -102.40 3.47 56.45
N SER A 181 -103.53 2.77 56.43
CA SER A 181 -104.24 2.41 55.19
C SER A 181 -104.68 3.66 54.41
N ALA A 182 -105.14 4.71 55.09
CA ALA A 182 -105.50 5.99 54.46
C ALA A 182 -104.31 6.66 53.74
N LEU A 183 -103.07 6.31 54.11
CA LEU A 183 -101.84 6.82 53.49
C LEU A 183 -101.33 5.98 52.33
N ARG A 184 -101.90 4.79 52.11
CA ARG A 184 -101.48 3.83 51.09
C ARG A 184 -101.48 4.46 49.70
N ASP A 185 -102.58 5.08 49.29
CA ASP A 185 -102.72 5.59 47.93
C ASP A 185 -101.80 6.78 47.68
N VAL A 186 -101.56 7.61 48.71
CA VAL A 186 -100.60 8.71 48.66
C VAL A 186 -99.17 8.17 48.54
N ALA A 187 -98.79 7.17 49.33
CA ALA A 187 -97.49 6.51 49.25
C ALA A 187 -97.28 5.81 47.90
N LYS A 188 -98.33 5.18 47.36
CA LYS A 188 -98.34 4.58 46.02
C LYS A 188 -98.10 5.62 44.93
N GLN A 189 -98.79 6.76 44.99
CA GLN A 189 -98.59 7.86 44.03
C GLN A 189 -97.14 8.36 44.04
N VAL A 190 -96.50 8.45 45.21
CA VAL A 190 -95.08 8.82 45.32
C VAL A 190 -94.19 7.77 44.67
N ALA A 191 -94.39 6.48 44.99
CA ALA A 191 -93.59 5.39 44.42
C ALA A 191 -93.74 5.30 42.89
N GLU A 192 -94.96 5.31 42.35
CA GLU A 192 -95.20 5.25 40.91
C GLU A 192 -94.75 6.52 40.19
N GLY A 193 -94.98 7.69 40.79
CA GLY A 193 -94.62 8.98 40.21
C GLY A 193 -93.11 9.19 40.10
N VAL A 194 -92.34 8.74 41.08
CA VAL A 194 -90.86 8.87 41.06
C VAL A 194 -90.22 7.78 40.18
N PHE A 195 -90.73 6.55 40.19
CA PHE A 195 -90.02 5.40 39.64
C PHE A 195 -90.59 4.80 38.35
N SER A 196 -91.69 5.33 37.82
CA SER A 196 -92.23 4.87 36.54
C SER A 196 -91.25 5.08 35.37
N ALA A 197 -91.29 4.16 34.40
CA ALA A 197 -90.51 4.25 33.18
C ALA A 197 -91.05 5.36 32.27
N HIS A 198 -90.14 6.11 31.62
CA HIS A 198 -90.48 7.11 30.60
C HIS A 198 -89.70 6.85 29.31
N GLN A 199 -90.24 7.23 28.15
CA GLN A 199 -89.70 6.84 26.84
C GLN A 199 -88.32 7.45 26.50
N TYR A 200 -87.91 8.50 27.22
CA TYR A 200 -86.74 9.32 26.87
C TYR A 200 -85.65 9.36 27.94
N GLY A 201 -85.80 8.62 29.05
CA GLY A 201 -84.88 8.66 30.19
C GLY A 201 -84.53 7.28 30.73
N ALA A 202 -83.45 7.20 31.51
CA ALA A 202 -83.10 5.98 32.23
C ALA A 202 -84.16 5.69 33.32
N THR A 203 -84.58 4.44 33.46
CA THR A 203 -85.51 4.04 34.51
C THR A 203 -84.79 3.99 35.87
N PRO A 204 -85.20 4.76 36.90
CA PRO A 204 -84.59 4.71 38.21
C PRO A 204 -84.90 3.38 38.87
N LEU A 205 -83.90 2.79 39.53
CA LEU A 205 -83.97 1.43 40.03
C LEU A 205 -84.56 1.42 41.44
N LEU A 206 -85.90 1.31 41.57
CA LEU A 206 -86.56 1.15 42.86
C LEU A 206 -86.20 -0.21 43.47
N ARG A 207 -85.42 -0.20 44.56
CA ARG A 207 -84.96 -1.42 45.23
C ARG A 207 -85.91 -1.90 46.32
N GLY A 208 -86.56 -0.98 47.02
CA GLY A 208 -87.55 -1.29 48.07
C GLY A 208 -88.15 -0.03 48.68
N ALA A 209 -89.16 -0.24 49.51
CA ALA A 209 -89.83 0.82 50.27
C ALA A 209 -89.98 0.44 51.74
N TYR A 210 -89.62 1.36 52.63
CA TYR A 210 -89.48 1.09 54.06
C TYR A 210 -90.09 2.22 54.88
N LEU A 211 -90.58 1.90 56.08
CA LEU A 211 -91.19 2.82 57.01
C LEU A 211 -90.36 2.89 58.28
N THR A 212 -90.02 4.10 58.70
CA THR A 212 -89.06 4.34 59.77
C THR A 212 -89.49 5.49 60.68
N SER A 213 -89.01 5.45 61.91
CA SER A 213 -89.11 6.57 62.85
C SER A 213 -87.76 6.80 63.54
N GLY A 214 -87.28 8.04 63.45
CA GLY A 214 -86.01 8.49 64.03
C GLY A 214 -86.17 9.05 65.44
N THR A 215 -85.43 10.11 65.77
CA THR A 215 -85.63 10.82 67.05
C THR A 215 -86.97 11.56 67.05
N GLN A 216 -87.81 11.24 68.05
CA GLN A 216 -89.13 11.83 68.25
C GLN A 216 -89.03 13.33 68.58
N GLU A 217 -89.31 14.19 67.60
CA GLU A 217 -89.62 15.60 67.78
C GLU A 217 -90.89 15.92 66.96
N GLY A 218 -92.03 16.12 67.64
CA GLY A 218 -93.28 16.54 67.01
C GLY A 218 -94.52 15.95 67.68
N THR A 219 -95.60 16.74 67.76
CA THR A 219 -96.92 16.30 68.23
C THR A 219 -97.65 15.54 67.11
N PRO A 220 -98.19 14.32 67.35
CA PRO A 220 -98.95 13.56 66.36
C PRO A 220 -100.17 14.32 65.83
N ILE A 221 -100.51 14.13 64.56
CA ILE A 221 -101.65 14.81 63.92
C ILE A 221 -102.80 13.82 63.77
N ASP A 222 -103.90 14.05 64.48
CA ASP A 222 -105.14 13.30 64.32
C ASP A 222 -106.07 13.99 63.30
N ARG A 223 -106.13 13.45 62.08
CA ARG A 223 -106.99 13.95 61.00
C ARG A 223 -108.45 13.52 61.11
N MET A 224 -108.73 12.43 61.81
CA MET A 224 -110.11 11.96 61.95
C MET A 224 -110.86 12.81 62.97
N MET A 225 -110.20 13.17 64.08
CA MET A 225 -110.78 14.09 65.06
C MET A 225 -110.82 15.54 64.59
N SER A 226 -109.85 16.02 63.81
CA SER A 226 -109.84 17.42 63.33
C SER A 226 -110.73 17.70 62.11
N ALA A 227 -111.11 16.68 61.33
CA ALA A 227 -112.17 16.77 60.32
C ALA A 227 -113.57 16.67 60.94
N VAL A 228 -113.74 15.80 61.95
CA VAL A 228 -115.01 15.67 62.70
C VAL A 228 -115.26 16.87 63.62
N ALA A 229 -114.24 17.39 64.31
CA ALA A 229 -114.35 18.58 65.17
C ALA A 229 -114.70 19.86 64.38
N ARG A 230 -114.23 20.00 63.15
CA ARG A 230 -114.61 21.12 62.25
C ARG A 230 -116.05 21.04 61.73
N THR A 231 -116.63 19.84 61.69
CA THR A 231 -117.99 19.63 61.19
C THR A 231 -119.03 19.67 62.32
N PHE A 232 -118.62 19.40 63.56
CA PHE A 232 -119.51 19.31 64.73
C PHE A 232 -119.25 20.33 65.85
N GLY A 233 -118.30 21.26 65.69
CA GLY A 233 -118.12 22.41 66.61
C GLY A 233 -117.74 22.02 68.05
N VAL A 234 -116.89 21.01 68.23
CA VAL A 234 -116.42 20.57 69.55
C VAL A 234 -114.94 20.91 69.74
N ASP A 235 -114.60 21.55 70.85
CA ASP A 235 -113.22 21.94 71.21
C ASP A 235 -112.31 20.72 71.40
N ALA A 236 -111.24 20.63 70.61
CA ALA A 236 -110.19 19.65 70.76
C ALA A 236 -109.25 20.04 71.91
N ALA A 237 -109.69 19.81 73.15
CA ALA A 237 -108.87 20.04 74.33
C ALA A 237 -108.12 18.76 74.76
N GLN A 238 -106.79 18.87 74.70
CA GLN A 238 -105.79 18.21 75.53
C GLN A 238 -105.56 16.69 75.38
N VAL A 239 -104.48 16.36 74.66
CA VAL A 239 -103.53 15.32 75.10
C VAL A 239 -102.12 15.86 74.96
N HIS A 240 -101.54 16.33 76.07
CA HIS A 240 -100.09 16.44 76.24
C HIS A 240 -99.67 15.35 77.23
N ALA A 241 -98.77 14.45 76.81
CA ALA A 241 -98.04 13.58 77.71
C ALA A 241 -96.55 14.01 77.68
N PRO A 242 -95.99 14.53 78.80
CA PRO A 242 -94.57 14.81 78.90
C PRO A 242 -93.80 13.52 79.21
N GLY A 243 -92.72 13.24 78.46
CA GLY A 243 -91.75 12.21 78.82
C GLY A 243 -91.51 11.06 77.83
N ALA A 244 -91.70 11.27 76.52
CA ALA A 244 -91.37 10.24 75.53
C ALA A 244 -89.84 10.00 75.49
N GLN A 245 -89.42 8.79 75.88
CA GLN A 245 -88.03 8.33 75.71
C GLN A 245 -87.70 8.32 74.21
N ARG A 246 -86.59 8.94 73.83
CA ARG A 246 -86.07 8.89 72.45
C ARG A 246 -85.82 7.44 72.05
N ARG A 247 -86.72 6.84 71.26
CA ARG A 247 -86.60 5.49 70.71
C ARG A 247 -86.58 5.58 69.19
N THR A 248 -85.62 4.91 68.57
CA THR A 248 -85.57 4.68 67.12
C THR A 248 -86.34 3.41 66.78
N PHE A 249 -87.05 3.43 65.64
CA PHE A 249 -87.79 2.28 65.11
C PHE A 249 -87.44 2.05 63.65
N PHE A 250 -87.06 0.82 63.35
CA PHE A 250 -86.89 0.23 62.02
C PHE A 250 -85.79 0.82 61.14
N VAL A 251 -84.76 1.44 61.76
CA VAL A 251 -83.65 2.09 61.04
C VAL A 251 -82.40 1.19 60.93
N GLU A 252 -82.03 0.49 62.00
CA GLU A 252 -80.72 -0.15 62.12
C GLU A 252 -80.51 -1.30 61.12
N HIS A 253 -81.36 -2.34 61.14
CA HIS A 253 -81.21 -3.45 60.19
C HIS A 253 -81.54 -3.03 58.76
N LEU A 254 -82.36 -1.98 58.57
CA LEU A 254 -82.59 -1.43 57.23
C LEU A 254 -81.28 -0.93 56.60
N LEU A 255 -80.47 -0.21 57.38
CA LEU A 255 -79.19 0.27 56.88
C LEU A 255 -78.18 -0.88 56.73
N GLN A 256 -77.99 -1.69 57.78
CA GLN A 256 -76.96 -2.75 57.80
C GLN A 256 -77.28 -3.93 56.89
N GLU A 257 -78.46 -4.54 57.05
CA GLU A 257 -78.79 -5.81 56.39
C GLU A 257 -79.34 -5.63 54.96
N VAL A 258 -79.84 -4.45 54.62
CA VAL A 258 -80.43 -4.19 53.30
C VAL A 258 -79.59 -3.21 52.48
N VAL A 259 -79.37 -1.98 52.96
CA VAL A 259 -78.71 -0.94 52.16
C VAL A 259 -77.21 -1.21 52.00
N PHE A 260 -76.50 -1.57 53.06
CA PHE A 260 -75.05 -1.82 53.02
C PHE A 260 -74.69 -3.17 52.41
N ALA A 261 -75.44 -4.21 52.76
CA ALA A 261 -75.27 -5.55 52.20
C ALA A 261 -75.36 -5.56 50.66
N GLU A 262 -76.12 -4.63 50.08
CA GLU A 262 -76.31 -4.50 48.63
C GLU A 262 -75.41 -3.46 47.96
N SER A 263 -74.38 -2.96 48.65
CA SER A 263 -73.44 -1.97 48.11
C SER A 263 -72.78 -2.37 46.77
N GLY A 264 -72.79 -3.66 46.43
CA GLY A 264 -72.30 -4.22 45.17
C GLY A 264 -73.21 -4.05 43.94
N PHE A 265 -74.48 -3.67 44.12
CA PHE A 265 -75.48 -3.64 43.04
C PHE A 265 -75.33 -2.47 42.06
N ALA A 266 -74.78 -1.33 42.50
CA ALA A 266 -74.53 -0.19 41.62
C ALA A 266 -73.67 -0.58 40.41
N GLY A 267 -74.19 -0.32 39.20
CA GLY A 267 -73.55 -0.69 37.94
C GLY A 267 -72.19 -0.02 37.74
N THR A 268 -71.30 -0.64 36.95
CA THR A 268 -70.03 -0.04 36.51
C THR A 268 -70.15 0.49 35.09
N ASN A 269 -69.44 1.57 34.74
CA ASN A 269 -69.48 2.16 33.40
C ASN A 269 -68.96 1.17 32.32
N PRO A 270 -69.81 0.73 31.36
CA PRO A 270 -69.46 -0.32 30.39
C PRO A 270 -68.40 0.12 29.36
N ALA A 271 -68.29 1.41 29.06
CA ALA A 271 -67.31 1.92 28.10
C ALA A 271 -65.86 1.83 28.64
N LEU A 272 -65.67 2.01 29.95
CA LEU A 272 -64.36 1.92 30.58
C LEU A 272 -63.85 0.47 30.67
N GLU A 273 -64.73 -0.50 30.93
CA GLU A 273 -64.36 -1.92 30.96
C GLU A 273 -63.98 -2.43 29.56
N ARG A 274 -64.70 -2.04 28.50
CA ARG A 274 -64.29 -2.37 27.11
C ARG A 274 -62.94 -1.79 26.73
N ARG A 275 -62.66 -0.53 27.09
CA ARG A 275 -61.37 0.12 26.79
C ARG A 275 -60.21 -0.59 27.50
N LYS A 276 -60.41 -1.07 28.73
CA LYS A 276 -59.42 -1.87 29.45
C LYS A 276 -59.17 -3.21 28.79
N ALA A 277 -60.22 -3.92 28.38
CA ALA A 277 -60.09 -5.21 27.70
C ALA A 277 -59.29 -5.10 26.38
N VAL A 278 -59.58 -4.08 25.56
CA VAL A 278 -58.83 -3.82 24.32
C VAL A 278 -57.36 -3.49 24.62
N LEU A 279 -57.10 -2.65 25.62
CA LEU A 279 -55.73 -2.31 26.02
C LEU A 279 -54.96 -3.54 26.52
N GLN A 280 -55.62 -4.43 27.26
CA GLN A 280 -55.03 -5.69 27.73
C GLN A 280 -54.70 -6.62 26.57
N VAL A 281 -55.62 -6.83 25.63
CA VAL A 281 -55.36 -7.65 24.43
C VAL A 281 -54.22 -7.06 23.59
N ALA A 282 -54.20 -5.74 23.37
CA ALA A 282 -53.11 -5.07 22.66
C ALA A 282 -51.77 -5.25 23.40
N SER A 283 -51.76 -5.16 24.72
CA SER A 283 -50.55 -5.39 25.52
C SER A 283 -50.06 -6.83 25.44
N TYR A 284 -50.96 -7.83 25.50
CA TYR A 284 -50.58 -9.24 25.33
C TYR A 284 -50.05 -9.53 23.92
N ALA A 285 -50.69 -8.99 22.88
CA ALA A 285 -50.21 -9.12 21.50
C ALA A 285 -48.84 -8.44 21.31
N GLY A 286 -48.63 -7.26 21.91
CA GLY A 286 -47.36 -6.57 21.90
C GLY A 286 -46.24 -7.35 22.60
N VAL A 287 -46.53 -7.93 23.77
CA VAL A 287 -45.58 -8.81 24.49
C VAL A 287 -45.25 -10.05 23.67
N LEU A 288 -46.24 -10.70 23.06
CA LEU A 288 -46.03 -11.88 22.21
C LEU A 288 -45.13 -11.54 21.01
N LEU A 289 -45.41 -10.45 20.30
CA LEU A 289 -44.64 -10.02 19.13
C LEU A 289 -43.21 -9.67 19.52
N LEU A 290 -43.02 -8.92 20.61
CA LEU A 290 -41.69 -8.60 21.14
C LEU A 290 -40.92 -9.87 21.52
N THR A 291 -41.59 -10.84 22.15
CA THR A 291 -40.99 -12.12 22.54
C THR A 291 -40.55 -12.91 21.30
N MET A 292 -41.39 -13.02 20.28
CA MET A 292 -41.07 -13.67 19.00
C MET A 292 -39.90 -13.00 18.28
N LEU A 293 -39.84 -11.67 18.31
CA LEU A 293 -38.74 -10.90 17.72
C LEU A 293 -37.42 -11.14 18.46
N LEU A 294 -37.44 -11.10 19.80
CA LEU A 294 -36.25 -11.39 20.62
C LEU A 294 -35.75 -12.82 20.42
N LEU A 295 -36.65 -13.81 20.40
CA LEU A 295 -36.30 -15.21 20.13
C LEU A 295 -35.70 -15.39 18.73
N SER A 296 -36.26 -14.73 17.72
CA SER A 296 -35.75 -14.78 16.35
C SER A 296 -34.35 -14.18 16.23
N VAL A 297 -34.13 -13.03 16.87
CA VAL A 297 -32.81 -12.37 16.91
C VAL A 297 -31.78 -13.24 17.64
N PHE A 298 -32.15 -13.85 18.76
CA PHE A 298 -31.27 -14.79 19.46
C PHE A 298 -30.96 -16.04 18.63
N ALA A 299 -31.94 -16.61 17.94
CA ALA A 299 -31.74 -17.78 17.07
C ALA A 299 -30.78 -17.48 15.92
N ILE A 300 -30.94 -16.32 15.25
CA ILE A 300 -30.03 -15.87 14.20
C ILE A 300 -28.62 -15.64 14.76
N SER A 301 -28.52 -15.04 15.95
CA SER A 301 -27.24 -14.82 16.62
C SER A 301 -26.56 -16.13 17.00
N PHE A 302 -27.32 -17.11 17.50
CA PHE A 302 -26.80 -18.43 17.83
C PHE A 302 -26.25 -19.13 16.58
N GLU A 303 -27.01 -19.19 15.50
CA GLU A 303 -26.60 -19.91 14.28
C GLU A 303 -25.36 -19.27 13.62
N ARG A 304 -25.29 -17.94 13.60
CA ARG A 304 -24.09 -17.23 13.10
C ARG A 304 -22.86 -17.48 13.97
N ASN A 305 -23.01 -17.45 15.29
CA ASN A 305 -21.91 -17.75 16.20
C ASN A 305 -21.45 -19.21 16.07
N ARG A 306 -22.40 -20.15 15.94
CA ARG A 306 -22.11 -21.57 15.67
C ARG A 306 -21.34 -21.77 14.37
N GLY A 307 -21.77 -21.11 13.28
CA GLY A 307 -21.05 -21.16 12.01
C GLY A 307 -19.63 -20.60 12.10
N TYR A 308 -19.44 -19.49 12.82
CA TYR A 308 -18.10 -18.98 13.14
C TYR A 308 -17.25 -20.00 13.91
N LEU A 309 -17.81 -20.63 14.95
CA LEU A 309 -17.09 -21.66 15.72
C LEU A 309 -16.72 -22.87 14.86
N GLN A 310 -17.59 -23.29 13.94
CA GLN A 310 -17.29 -24.36 12.99
C GLN A 310 -16.13 -24.01 12.05
N THR A 311 -15.97 -22.74 11.66
CA THR A 311 -14.81 -22.34 10.84
C THR A 311 -13.49 -22.39 11.62
N VAL A 312 -13.53 -22.07 12.92
CA VAL A 312 -12.34 -22.22 13.79
C VAL A 312 -12.04 -23.70 14.02
N ASP A 313 -13.07 -24.51 14.27
CA ASP A 313 -12.94 -25.96 14.46
C ASP A 313 -12.40 -26.68 13.21
N ALA A 314 -12.86 -26.27 12.02
CA ALA A 314 -12.33 -26.77 10.76
C ALA A 314 -10.84 -26.42 10.56
N ALA A 315 -10.41 -25.23 11.00
CA ALA A 315 -9.00 -24.85 10.98
C ALA A 315 -8.18 -25.68 11.99
N LEU A 316 -8.74 -25.98 13.17
CA LEU A 316 -8.16 -26.89 14.16
C LEU A 316 -8.03 -28.35 13.66
N GLY A 317 -8.88 -28.78 12.72
CA GLY A 317 -8.81 -30.11 12.12
C GLY A 317 -7.57 -30.33 11.22
N ASN A 318 -6.93 -29.26 10.75
CA ASN A 318 -5.81 -29.31 9.80
C ASN A 318 -4.43 -29.25 10.48
N PHE A 319 -4.33 -29.50 11.79
CA PHE A 319 -3.04 -29.47 12.47
C PHE A 319 -2.13 -30.63 12.04
N PRO A 320 -0.88 -30.34 11.61
CA PRO A 320 0.08 -31.39 11.31
C PRO A 320 0.52 -32.12 12.59
N SER A 321 0.80 -33.42 12.46
CA SER A 321 1.28 -34.28 13.55
C SER A 321 2.57 -33.73 14.19
N GLN A 322 2.73 -33.86 15.52
CA GLN A 322 3.82 -33.25 16.29
C GLN A 322 5.25 -33.74 15.95
N ASP A 323 5.40 -34.87 15.26
CA ASP A 323 6.66 -35.66 15.24
C ASP A 323 7.73 -35.19 14.23
N GLY A 324 7.58 -34.05 13.56
CA GLY A 324 8.42 -33.67 12.42
C GLY A 324 9.67 -32.84 12.71
N ILE A 325 9.74 -32.04 13.78
CA ILE A 325 10.73 -30.95 13.85
C ILE A 325 12.13 -31.45 14.27
N GLY A 326 12.22 -32.43 15.16
CA GLY A 326 13.48 -32.92 15.72
C GLY A 326 14.38 -33.70 14.75
N GLY A 327 13.90 -34.02 13.55
CA GLY A 327 14.65 -34.73 12.51
C GLY A 327 15.32 -33.83 11.46
N ALA A 328 15.32 -32.51 11.63
CA ALA A 328 15.96 -31.59 10.70
C ALA A 328 17.50 -31.70 10.81
N THR A 329 18.16 -31.93 9.67
CA THR A 329 19.63 -32.05 9.59
C THR A 329 20.32 -30.74 9.22
N THR A 330 19.57 -29.80 8.65
CA THR A 330 20.05 -28.47 8.25
C THR A 330 19.14 -27.37 8.79
N GLN A 331 19.68 -26.15 8.94
CA GLN A 331 18.88 -25.02 9.41
C GLN A 331 17.74 -24.64 8.44
N LYS A 332 17.95 -24.82 7.13
CA LYS A 332 16.91 -24.61 6.10
C LYS A 332 15.73 -25.55 6.32
N GLU A 333 16.04 -26.83 6.51
CA GLU A 333 15.04 -27.86 6.78
C GLU A 333 14.30 -27.62 8.10
N TYR A 334 15.00 -27.14 9.13
CA TYR A 334 14.38 -26.75 10.40
C TYR A 334 13.34 -25.64 10.20
N PHE A 335 13.73 -24.52 9.57
CA PHE A 335 12.80 -23.41 9.34
C PHE A 335 11.62 -23.78 8.43
N ALA A 336 11.84 -24.62 7.41
CA ALA A 336 10.75 -25.10 6.55
C ALA A 336 9.71 -25.91 7.34
N ARG A 337 10.14 -26.85 8.19
CA ARG A 337 9.24 -27.66 9.03
C ARG A 337 8.55 -26.81 10.13
N VAL A 338 9.27 -25.82 10.68
CA VAL A 338 8.68 -24.87 11.65
C VAL A 338 7.60 -24.02 10.98
N LEU A 339 7.85 -23.51 9.78
CA LEU A 339 6.87 -22.72 9.03
C LEU A 339 5.61 -23.54 8.70
N GLU A 340 5.74 -24.79 8.27
CA GLU A 340 4.59 -25.67 8.00
C GLU A 340 3.68 -25.81 9.23
N ARG A 341 4.27 -25.95 10.42
CA ARG A 341 3.51 -25.99 11.68
C ARG A 341 2.91 -24.63 12.04
N LEU A 342 3.66 -23.55 11.86
CA LEU A 342 3.19 -22.20 12.15
C LEU A 342 2.07 -21.75 11.21
N ASP A 343 2.05 -22.23 9.97
CA ASP A 343 0.97 -21.98 9.01
C ASP A 343 -0.37 -22.59 9.49
N ALA A 344 -0.34 -23.74 10.15
CA ALA A 344 -1.55 -24.30 10.77
C ALA A 344 -2.06 -23.42 11.92
N TYR A 345 -1.16 -22.90 12.76
CA TYR A 345 -1.54 -21.98 13.85
C TYR A 345 -2.00 -20.62 13.33
N SER A 346 -1.36 -20.07 12.28
CA SER A 346 -1.74 -18.80 11.68
C SER A 346 -3.12 -18.90 11.02
N ALA A 347 -3.42 -20.02 10.35
CA ALA A 347 -4.75 -20.27 9.78
C ALA A 347 -5.87 -20.29 10.85
N VAL A 348 -5.59 -20.85 12.03
CA VAL A 348 -6.54 -20.86 13.16
C VAL A 348 -6.69 -19.47 13.75
N GLN A 349 -5.59 -18.73 13.89
CA GLN A 349 -5.63 -17.34 14.33
C GLN A 349 -6.45 -16.49 13.35
N ASP A 350 -6.24 -16.61 12.05
CA ASP A 350 -6.98 -15.86 11.03
C ASP A 350 -8.48 -16.20 11.08
N ALA A 351 -8.84 -17.47 11.23
CA ALA A 351 -10.22 -17.90 11.40
C ALA A 351 -10.85 -17.32 12.67
N ALA A 352 -10.13 -17.36 13.81
CA ALA A 352 -10.62 -16.89 15.10
C ALA A 352 -10.66 -15.35 15.20
N GLN A 353 -9.76 -14.64 14.54
CA GLN A 353 -9.68 -13.19 14.57
C GLN A 353 -10.45 -12.48 13.45
N LYS A 354 -11.10 -13.24 12.55
CA LYS A 354 -11.89 -12.75 11.41
C LYS A 354 -12.82 -11.57 11.72
N TYR A 355 -13.41 -11.54 12.92
CA TYR A 355 -14.36 -10.50 13.33
C TYR A 355 -13.85 -9.57 14.46
N ARG A 356 -12.56 -9.63 14.82
CA ARG A 356 -11.97 -8.84 15.93
C ARG A 356 -12.11 -7.32 15.73
N GLY A 357 -11.97 -6.83 14.50
CA GLY A 357 -12.12 -5.41 14.19
C GLY A 357 -13.59 -4.95 14.11
N HIS A 358 -14.48 -5.79 13.57
CA HIS A 358 -15.90 -5.48 13.46
C HIS A 358 -16.77 -6.74 13.58
N VAL A 359 -17.36 -6.94 14.76
CA VAL A 359 -18.32 -8.03 14.99
C VAL A 359 -19.67 -7.65 14.32
N PRO A 360 -20.27 -8.44 13.43
CA PRO A 360 -21.59 -8.12 12.87
C PRO A 360 -22.68 -7.98 13.95
N LEU A 361 -23.59 -7.00 13.85
CA LEU A 361 -24.65 -6.77 14.86
C LEU A 361 -25.46 -8.03 15.20
N LEU A 362 -25.77 -8.84 14.19
CA LEU A 362 -26.50 -10.10 14.35
C LEU A 362 -25.76 -11.17 15.14
N MET A 363 -24.47 -11.01 15.46
CA MET A 363 -23.73 -11.90 16.36
C MET A 363 -23.63 -11.37 17.80
N ARG A 364 -23.93 -10.07 18.03
CA ARG A 364 -23.57 -9.33 19.27
C ARG A 364 -24.55 -9.50 20.43
N PHE A 365 -25.62 -10.26 20.30
CA PHE A 365 -26.69 -10.38 21.31
C PHE A 365 -26.26 -11.26 22.51
N GLY A 366 -25.09 -11.01 23.10
CA GLY A 366 -24.55 -11.74 24.26
C GLY A 366 -23.97 -13.12 23.98
N LEU A 367 -24.08 -13.63 22.74
CA LEU A 367 -23.64 -14.98 22.36
C LEU A 367 -22.26 -15.04 21.68
N TYR A 368 -21.62 -13.90 21.41
CA TYR A 368 -20.34 -13.84 20.70
C TYR A 368 -19.15 -14.22 21.59
N GLN A 369 -18.56 -15.39 21.30
CA GLN A 369 -17.38 -15.94 21.99
C GLN A 369 -16.06 -15.69 21.25
N GLY A 370 -16.08 -14.96 20.13
CA GLY A 370 -14.89 -14.79 19.29
C GLY A 370 -13.76 -13.97 19.92
N HIS A 371 -14.05 -13.11 20.91
CA HIS A 371 -12.99 -12.41 21.66
C HIS A 371 -12.16 -13.40 22.49
N GLU A 372 -12.81 -14.28 23.26
CA GLU A 372 -12.12 -15.28 24.10
C GLU A 372 -11.34 -16.26 23.24
N ILE A 373 -11.98 -16.82 22.20
CA ILE A 373 -11.35 -17.78 21.29
C ILE A 373 -10.21 -17.13 20.50
N GLY A 374 -10.40 -15.90 19.99
CA GLY A 374 -9.38 -15.17 19.25
C GLY A 374 -8.17 -14.78 20.12
N ASN A 375 -8.38 -14.48 21.41
CA ASN A 375 -7.30 -14.23 22.36
C ASN A 375 -6.55 -15.52 22.71
N GLN A 376 -7.25 -16.64 22.93
CA GLN A 376 -6.62 -17.94 23.17
C GLN A 376 -5.82 -18.43 21.95
N ALA A 377 -6.37 -18.28 20.74
CA ALA A 377 -5.68 -18.63 19.50
C ALA A 377 -4.40 -17.80 19.30
N GLN A 378 -4.46 -16.49 19.56
CA GLN A 378 -3.28 -15.63 19.51
C GLN A 378 -2.24 -16.00 20.55
N ALA A 379 -2.66 -16.26 21.79
CA ALA A 379 -1.74 -16.68 22.85
C ALA A 379 -1.07 -18.03 22.53
N ALA A 380 -1.80 -18.96 21.91
CA ALA A 380 -1.25 -20.24 21.47
C ALA A 380 -0.24 -20.06 20.33
N TYR A 381 -0.56 -19.23 19.34
CA TYR A 381 0.36 -18.94 18.23
C TYR A 381 1.65 -18.24 18.70
N VAL A 382 1.54 -17.21 19.55
CA VAL A 382 2.71 -16.53 20.14
C VAL A 382 3.57 -17.48 20.98
N ARG A 383 2.95 -18.40 21.73
CA ARG A 383 3.66 -19.43 22.48
C ARG A 383 4.47 -20.35 21.56
N GLU A 384 3.89 -20.76 20.44
CA GLU A 384 4.56 -21.63 19.46
C GLU A 384 5.64 -20.88 18.67
N LEU A 385 5.42 -19.60 18.35
CA LEU A 385 6.48 -18.73 17.81
C LEU A 385 7.68 -18.65 18.77
N ASN A 386 7.43 -18.47 20.06
CA ASN A 386 8.50 -18.49 21.08
C ASN A 386 9.14 -19.87 21.26
N GLY A 387 8.38 -20.96 21.10
CA GLY A 387 8.87 -22.33 21.30
C GLY A 387 9.67 -22.88 20.12
N LEU A 388 9.35 -22.45 18.89
CA LEU A 388 9.89 -23.03 17.66
C LEU A 388 10.65 -22.01 16.81
N LEU A 389 10.08 -20.83 16.54
CA LEU A 389 10.72 -19.85 15.66
C LEU A 389 11.87 -19.15 16.37
N LEU A 390 11.63 -18.64 17.58
CA LEU A 390 12.59 -17.83 18.34
C LEU A 390 13.91 -18.58 18.61
N PRO A 391 13.92 -19.86 19.05
CA PRO A 391 15.16 -20.60 19.24
C PRO A 391 15.91 -20.85 17.93
N GLY A 392 15.19 -21.04 16.82
CA GLY A 392 15.77 -21.16 15.48
C GLY A 392 16.47 -19.88 15.03
N VAL A 393 15.85 -18.72 15.25
CA VAL A 393 16.43 -17.40 14.95
C VAL A 393 17.65 -17.14 15.84
N ALA A 394 17.56 -17.44 17.13
CA ALA A 394 18.69 -17.31 18.05
C ALA A 394 19.86 -18.24 17.69
N ALA A 395 19.59 -19.48 17.27
CA ALA A 395 20.60 -20.39 16.78
C ALA A 395 21.30 -19.86 15.51
N GLN A 396 20.55 -19.17 14.63
CA GLN A 396 21.13 -18.50 13.47
C GLN A 396 22.05 -17.36 13.86
N PHE A 397 21.61 -16.46 14.73
CA PHE A 397 22.48 -15.38 15.20
C PHE A 397 23.73 -15.93 15.91
N ARG A 398 23.59 -16.99 16.70
CA ARG A 398 24.72 -17.69 17.34
C ARG A 398 25.73 -18.22 16.31
N MET A 399 25.26 -18.85 15.23
CA MET A 399 26.12 -19.32 14.15
C MET A 399 26.77 -18.16 13.37
N GLY A 400 26.06 -17.04 13.23
CA GLY A 400 26.61 -15.81 12.66
C GLY A 400 27.73 -15.21 13.49
N ILE A 401 27.63 -15.23 14.82
CA ILE A 401 28.70 -14.80 15.74
C ILE A 401 29.96 -15.64 15.51
N THR A 402 29.84 -16.98 15.45
CA THR A 402 31.00 -17.85 15.28
C THR A 402 31.62 -17.74 13.89
N LYS A 403 30.80 -17.67 12.84
CA LYS A 403 31.27 -17.59 11.45
C LYS A 403 31.96 -16.26 11.13
N ASN A 404 31.54 -15.16 11.76
CA ASN A 404 32.03 -13.81 11.49
C ASN A 404 32.97 -13.28 12.60
N ALA A 405 33.61 -14.16 13.37
CA ALA A 405 34.52 -13.75 14.44
C ALA A 405 35.70 -12.88 13.98
N GLY A 406 36.08 -12.93 12.70
CA GLY A 406 37.13 -12.10 12.09
C GLY A 406 36.63 -10.81 11.43
N ASP A 407 35.32 -10.56 11.40
CA ASP A 407 34.70 -9.36 10.82
C ASP A 407 33.95 -8.60 11.93
N PRO A 408 34.58 -7.57 12.54
CA PRO A 408 33.97 -6.84 13.63
C PRO A 408 32.62 -6.21 13.30
N GLN A 409 32.41 -5.78 12.06
CA GLN A 409 31.16 -5.12 11.66
C GLN A 409 30.01 -6.11 11.64
N ARG A 410 30.18 -7.27 10.99
CA ARG A 410 29.16 -8.33 11.00
C ARG A 410 28.97 -8.92 12.39
N LEU A 411 30.06 -9.14 13.12
CA LEU A 411 30.03 -9.64 14.49
C LEU A 411 29.16 -8.78 15.40
N TYR A 412 29.24 -7.45 15.27
CA TYR A 412 28.41 -6.52 16.03
C TYR A 412 26.91 -6.78 15.83
N TYR A 413 26.45 -6.88 14.58
CA TYR A 413 25.03 -7.10 14.29
C TYR A 413 24.52 -8.46 14.77
N PHE A 414 25.30 -9.51 14.56
CA PHE A 414 24.96 -10.85 15.04
C PHE A 414 24.90 -10.91 16.56
N LEU A 415 25.86 -10.27 17.25
CA LEU A 415 25.86 -10.20 18.71
C LEU A 415 24.69 -9.36 19.23
N LYS A 416 24.43 -8.20 18.63
CA LYS A 416 23.30 -7.32 19.01
C LYS A 416 21.97 -8.05 18.86
N GLY A 417 21.72 -8.67 17.70
CA GLY A 417 20.52 -9.47 17.46
C GLY A 417 20.39 -10.62 18.46
N TYR A 418 21.46 -11.38 18.71
CA TYR A 418 21.47 -12.46 19.68
C TYR A 418 21.14 -11.97 21.11
N LEU A 419 21.74 -10.87 21.54
CA LEU A 419 21.51 -10.31 22.87
C LEU A 419 20.10 -9.68 23.01
N MET A 420 19.53 -9.11 21.95
CA MET A 420 18.12 -8.65 21.97
C MET A 420 17.15 -9.80 22.24
N LEU A 421 17.40 -10.99 21.66
CA LEU A 421 16.56 -12.17 21.91
C LEU A 421 16.78 -12.78 23.31
N ALA A 422 18.00 -12.64 23.85
CA ALA A 422 18.33 -13.14 25.19
C ALA A 422 17.90 -12.18 26.31
N GLU A 423 17.95 -10.87 26.06
CA GLU A 423 17.61 -9.80 26.99
C GLU A 423 16.52 -8.87 26.41
N PRO A 424 15.24 -9.28 26.43
CA PRO A 424 14.13 -8.55 25.79
C PRO A 424 13.95 -7.08 26.25
N LYS A 425 14.50 -6.69 27.41
CA LYS A 425 14.55 -5.28 27.86
C LYS A 425 15.29 -4.34 26.88
N HIS A 426 16.13 -4.88 26.00
CA HIS A 426 16.87 -4.16 24.96
C HIS A 426 16.30 -4.41 23.56
N GLU A 427 15.11 -5.01 23.47
CA GLU A 427 14.43 -5.29 22.21
C GLU A 427 14.14 -4.02 21.42
N ASN A 428 14.53 -4.03 20.15
CA ASN A 428 14.04 -3.09 19.16
C ASN A 428 13.44 -3.89 18.00
N ALA A 429 12.12 -3.80 17.88
CA ALA A 429 11.33 -4.55 16.91
C ALA A 429 11.77 -4.33 15.46
N ASP A 430 12.01 -3.08 15.08
CA ASP A 430 12.36 -2.71 13.71
C ASP A 430 13.78 -3.20 13.36
N GLU A 431 14.71 -3.11 14.31
CA GLU A 431 16.08 -3.61 14.14
C GLU A 431 16.11 -5.14 14.05
N LEU A 432 15.41 -5.85 14.93
CA LEU A 432 15.30 -7.32 14.87
C LEU A 432 14.68 -7.79 13.56
N MET A 433 13.64 -7.12 13.07
CA MET A 433 13.04 -7.41 11.77
C MET A 433 14.03 -7.19 10.63
N THR A 434 14.81 -6.11 10.69
CA THR A 434 15.79 -5.78 9.65
C THR A 434 16.91 -6.82 9.61
N LEU A 435 17.48 -7.15 10.76
CA LEU A 435 18.51 -8.18 10.89
C LEU A 435 17.98 -9.56 10.49
N GLY A 436 16.78 -9.93 10.92
CA GLY A 436 16.13 -11.18 10.53
C GLY A 436 15.92 -11.30 9.01
N ASN A 437 15.44 -10.23 8.37
CA ASN A 437 15.24 -10.19 6.92
C ASN A 437 16.53 -10.41 6.14
N ILE A 438 17.64 -9.78 6.55
CA ILE A 438 18.96 -9.98 5.94
C ILE A 438 19.36 -11.46 6.04
N GLU A 439 19.17 -12.08 7.21
CA GLU A 439 19.50 -13.49 7.40
C GLU A 439 18.62 -14.43 6.59
N TRP A 440 17.33 -14.16 6.46
CA TRP A 440 16.44 -14.97 5.63
C TRP A 440 16.77 -14.84 4.14
N GLN A 441 17.21 -13.67 3.66
CA GLN A 441 17.72 -13.52 2.29
C GLN A 441 18.99 -14.33 2.07
N HIS A 442 19.89 -14.39 3.05
CA HIS A 442 21.10 -15.20 2.96
C HIS A 442 20.82 -16.71 3.05
N LEU A 443 19.86 -17.14 3.88
CA LEU A 443 19.45 -18.53 3.98
C LEU A 443 18.68 -18.98 2.73
N PHE A 444 17.74 -18.18 2.24
CA PHE A 444 16.79 -18.59 1.21
C PHE A 444 16.85 -17.69 -0.04
N PRO A 445 18.01 -17.49 -0.70
CA PRO A 445 18.19 -16.46 -1.73
C PRO A 445 17.20 -16.59 -2.91
N ASP A 446 16.86 -17.82 -3.30
CA ASP A 446 15.98 -18.11 -4.44
C ASP A 446 14.53 -18.45 -4.04
N GLU A 447 14.17 -18.32 -2.76
CA GLU A 447 12.87 -18.75 -2.22
C GLU A 447 12.11 -17.60 -1.53
N PRO A 448 11.59 -16.62 -2.28
CA PRO A 448 10.94 -15.42 -1.72
C PRO A 448 9.68 -15.71 -0.91
N VAL A 449 9.02 -16.85 -1.17
CA VAL A 449 7.83 -17.29 -0.42
C VAL A 449 8.20 -17.62 1.03
N LEU A 450 9.29 -18.37 1.25
CA LEU A 450 9.76 -18.71 2.59
C LEU A 450 10.30 -17.49 3.33
N GLN A 451 11.02 -16.60 2.64
CA GLN A 451 11.47 -15.34 3.22
C GLN A 451 10.29 -14.52 3.78
N LYS A 452 9.23 -14.38 2.96
CA LYS A 452 8.03 -13.64 3.36
C LYS A 452 7.29 -14.34 4.50
N ALA A 453 7.21 -15.67 4.49
CA ALA A 453 6.59 -16.44 5.56
C ALA A 453 7.33 -16.24 6.90
N LEU A 454 8.66 -16.34 6.92
CA LEU A 454 9.48 -16.09 8.11
C LEU A 454 9.31 -14.66 8.60
N ALA A 455 9.36 -13.67 7.71
CA ALA A 455 9.14 -12.28 8.05
C ALA A 455 7.76 -12.02 8.64
N THR A 456 6.72 -12.66 8.11
CA THR A 456 5.35 -12.51 8.61
C THR A 456 5.19 -13.10 10.00
N ASN A 457 5.68 -14.33 10.20
CA ASN A 457 5.62 -15.02 11.49
C ASN A 457 6.46 -14.32 12.57
N PHE A 458 7.68 -13.89 12.23
CA PHE A 458 8.55 -13.18 13.17
C PHE A 458 8.01 -11.80 13.51
N LYS A 459 7.43 -11.08 12.54
CA LYS A 459 6.71 -9.83 12.80
C LYS A 459 5.53 -10.04 13.75
N ALA A 460 4.79 -11.14 13.62
CA ALA A 460 3.68 -11.44 14.53
C ALA A 460 4.15 -11.66 15.97
N LEU A 461 5.34 -12.24 16.16
CA LEU A 461 5.98 -12.38 17.48
C LEU A 461 6.38 -11.03 18.06
N VAL A 462 7.14 -10.25 17.30
CA VAL A 462 7.77 -9.00 17.74
C VAL A 462 6.77 -7.84 17.83
N ALA A 463 5.63 -7.91 17.13
CA ALA A 463 4.58 -6.89 17.20
C ALA A 463 3.77 -6.91 18.51
N VAL A 464 3.85 -7.99 19.29
CA VAL A 464 3.17 -8.10 20.59
C VAL A 464 4.15 -7.63 21.66
N PRO A 465 3.87 -6.52 22.38
CA PRO A 465 4.76 -6.04 23.44
C PRO A 465 4.99 -7.11 24.51
N ASP A 466 6.23 -7.22 24.99
CA ASP A 466 6.67 -8.19 26.02
C ASP A 466 6.43 -9.67 25.65
N ALA A 467 6.23 -10.00 24.37
CA ALA A 467 5.99 -11.37 23.93
C ALA A 467 7.24 -12.23 23.78
N LEU A 468 8.43 -11.63 23.67
CA LEU A 468 9.69 -12.37 23.58
C LEU A 468 10.03 -13.01 24.93
N HIS A 469 10.08 -14.34 24.95
CA HIS A 469 10.61 -15.06 26.11
C HIS A 469 12.15 -15.05 26.09
N PRO A 470 12.81 -14.59 27.17
CA PRO A 470 14.27 -14.50 27.21
C PRO A 470 14.89 -15.88 27.05
N LEU A 471 15.79 -16.00 26.08
CA LEU A 471 16.59 -17.22 25.86
C LEU A 471 17.85 -17.22 26.73
N SER A 472 18.29 -18.41 27.14
CA SER A 472 19.57 -18.56 27.84
C SER A 472 20.73 -18.33 26.86
N ALA A 473 21.38 -17.16 26.95
CA ALA A 473 22.55 -16.85 26.13
C ALA A 473 23.79 -17.67 26.54
N ASP A 474 24.60 -18.06 25.54
CA ASP A 474 25.93 -18.60 25.75
C ASP A 474 26.90 -17.48 26.17
N GLN A 475 27.11 -17.35 27.48
CA GLN A 475 27.92 -16.27 28.06
C GLN A 475 29.38 -16.31 27.61
N ALA A 476 29.94 -17.49 27.33
CA ALA A 476 31.32 -17.61 26.86
C ALA A 476 31.46 -17.06 25.43
N LEU A 477 30.51 -17.39 24.55
CA LEU A 477 30.48 -16.88 23.18
C LEU A 477 30.24 -15.36 23.14
N VAL A 478 29.33 -14.87 23.98
CA VAL A 478 29.05 -13.43 24.11
C VAL A 478 30.31 -12.67 24.54
N GLU A 479 31.02 -13.14 25.57
CA GLU A 479 32.22 -12.45 26.04
C GLU A 479 33.39 -12.54 25.04
N GLN A 480 33.52 -13.66 24.32
CA GLN A 480 34.47 -13.78 23.21
C GLN A 480 34.17 -12.74 22.11
N ALA A 481 32.92 -12.61 21.68
CA ALA A 481 32.51 -11.64 20.67
C ALA A 481 32.73 -10.20 21.16
N ARG A 482 32.37 -9.90 22.42
CA ARG A 482 32.63 -8.59 23.04
C ARG A 482 34.11 -8.23 23.05
N ASN A 483 35.00 -9.17 23.38
CA ASN A 483 36.44 -8.93 23.37
C ASN A 483 36.96 -8.55 21.98
N THR A 484 36.50 -9.25 20.94
CA THR A 484 36.85 -8.90 19.55
C THR A 484 36.33 -7.51 19.17
N LEU A 485 35.10 -7.16 19.55
CA LEU A 485 34.51 -5.84 19.26
C LEU A 485 35.22 -4.70 20.00
N ARG A 486 35.62 -4.92 21.26
CA ARG A 486 36.40 -3.93 22.04
C ARG A 486 37.80 -3.68 21.44
N ALA A 487 38.37 -4.68 20.77
CA ALA A 487 39.64 -4.55 20.07
C ALA A 487 39.50 -3.89 18.68
N ALA A 488 38.28 -3.78 18.14
CA ALA A 488 38.00 -3.14 16.86
C ALA A 488 37.89 -1.61 17.00
N ASP A 489 38.19 -0.90 15.91
CA ASP A 489 38.02 0.56 15.85
C ASP A 489 36.53 0.92 15.87
N LEU A 490 36.08 1.52 16.98
CA LEU A 490 34.69 1.96 17.20
C LEU A 490 34.21 2.90 16.08
N THR A 491 35.10 3.71 15.51
CA THR A 491 34.79 4.63 14.40
C THR A 491 34.28 3.87 13.18
N THR A 492 34.97 2.80 12.80
CA THR A 492 34.61 1.97 11.65
C THR A 492 33.27 1.25 11.87
N LEU A 493 32.98 0.80 13.10
CA LEU A 493 31.70 0.18 13.45
C LEU A 493 30.53 1.18 13.36
N ILE A 494 30.70 2.39 13.91
CA ILE A 494 29.69 3.45 13.85
C ILE A 494 29.45 3.85 12.39
N TYR A 495 30.50 4.07 11.61
CA TYR A 495 30.38 4.40 10.20
C TYR A 495 29.69 3.29 9.39
N GLY A 496 30.02 2.03 9.68
CA GLY A 496 29.36 0.87 9.09
C GLY A 496 27.85 0.84 9.36
N SER A 497 27.44 1.17 10.59
CA SER A 497 26.03 1.29 10.97
C SER A 497 25.31 2.43 10.26
N MET A 498 25.96 3.58 10.17
CA MET A 498 25.44 4.72 9.43
C MET A 498 25.20 4.38 7.97
N LYS A 499 26.12 3.64 7.32
CA LYS A 499 25.98 3.21 5.93
C LYS A 499 24.77 2.30 5.70
N LEU A 500 24.53 1.34 6.60
CA LEU A 500 23.36 0.44 6.55
C LEU A 500 22.04 1.20 6.75
N THR A 501 21.99 2.12 7.71
CA THR A 501 20.77 2.92 7.95
C THR A 501 20.53 3.94 6.83
N ALA A 502 21.59 4.50 6.25
CA ALA A 502 21.47 5.46 5.15
C ALA A 502 20.80 4.87 3.90
N GLU A 503 20.94 3.57 3.62
CA GLU A 503 20.22 2.93 2.52
C GLU A 503 18.69 2.91 2.72
N SER A 504 18.21 3.03 3.96
CA SER A 504 16.79 3.06 4.32
C SER A 504 16.16 4.46 4.39
N SER A 505 16.98 5.52 4.24
CA SER A 505 16.59 6.92 4.49
C SER A 505 15.65 7.57 3.46
N GLY A 506 15.31 6.86 2.38
CA GLY A 506 14.33 7.32 1.38
C GLY A 506 14.85 8.37 0.37
N TYR A 507 16.13 8.76 0.44
CA TYR A 507 16.74 9.62 -0.57
C TYR A 507 16.97 8.87 -1.89
N ALA A 508 16.63 9.49 -3.01
CA ALA A 508 16.83 8.91 -4.32
C ALA A 508 18.33 8.83 -4.66
N PRO A 509 18.85 7.68 -5.12
CA PRO A 509 20.23 7.59 -5.57
C PRO A 509 20.46 8.41 -6.84
N LEU A 510 21.69 8.90 -7.02
CA LEU A 510 22.08 9.67 -8.19
C LEU A 510 22.30 8.75 -9.39
N GLN A 511 21.63 9.00 -10.51
CA GLN A 511 21.80 8.24 -11.75
C GLN A 511 22.27 9.16 -12.87
N LEU A 512 23.40 8.83 -13.49
CA LEU A 512 24.05 9.71 -14.47
C LEU A 512 23.24 9.85 -15.75
N ASP A 513 22.52 8.81 -16.17
CA ASP A 513 21.62 8.84 -17.33
C ASP A 513 20.48 9.86 -17.16
N LYS A 514 19.91 9.98 -15.95
CA LYS A 514 18.86 10.95 -15.64
C LYS A 514 19.40 12.38 -15.58
N GLU A 515 20.58 12.56 -15.00
CA GLU A 515 21.21 13.89 -14.85
C GLU A 515 21.72 14.44 -16.19
N LEU A 516 22.30 13.58 -17.02
CA LEU A 516 22.83 13.97 -18.34
C LEU A 516 21.77 13.91 -19.45
N GLY A 517 20.68 13.19 -19.23
CA GLY A 517 19.61 12.97 -20.22
C GLY A 517 20.13 12.28 -21.49
N LEU A 518 19.48 12.57 -22.63
CA LEU A 518 19.84 12.01 -23.94
C LEU A 518 21.28 12.33 -24.39
N LEU A 519 21.90 13.34 -23.78
CA LEU A 519 23.25 13.78 -24.09
C LEU A 519 24.32 12.87 -23.45
N GLY A 520 23.96 12.06 -22.44
CA GLY A 520 24.86 11.16 -21.74
C GLY A 520 25.42 10.00 -22.58
N ASN A 521 24.81 9.69 -23.73
CA ASN A 521 25.21 8.58 -24.62
C ASN A 521 26.62 8.72 -25.26
N VAL A 522 27.37 9.77 -24.93
CA VAL A 522 28.79 9.89 -25.29
C VAL A 522 29.72 9.17 -24.32
N PHE A 523 29.23 8.88 -23.10
CA PHE A 523 29.98 8.20 -22.05
C PHE A 523 29.58 6.72 -21.95
N GLN A 524 30.50 5.91 -21.43
CA GLN A 524 30.25 4.55 -20.97
C GLN A 524 31.14 4.25 -19.76
N ARG A 525 30.75 3.24 -18.98
CA ARG A 525 31.60 2.72 -17.90
C ARG A 525 32.59 1.69 -18.45
N LYS A 526 33.82 1.67 -17.95
CA LYS A 526 34.90 0.76 -18.36
C LYS A 526 34.60 -0.70 -17.99
N ASP A 527 33.88 -0.91 -16.90
CA ASP A 527 33.41 -2.21 -16.41
C ASP A 527 32.19 -2.77 -17.17
N GLY A 528 31.63 -2.01 -18.13
CA GLY A 528 30.43 -2.40 -18.88
C GLY A 528 29.11 -2.18 -18.14
N ALA A 529 29.12 -1.61 -16.93
CA ALA A 529 27.89 -1.24 -16.24
C ALA A 529 27.16 -0.10 -16.95
N ALA A 530 25.83 -0.06 -16.80
CA ALA A 530 25.01 0.98 -17.40
C ALA A 530 25.25 2.34 -16.73
N LEU A 531 25.06 3.44 -17.47
CA LEU A 531 25.06 4.80 -16.87
C LEU A 531 23.91 5.00 -15.87
N SER A 532 22.86 4.18 -15.97
CA SER A 532 21.73 4.13 -15.03
C SER A 532 22.06 3.44 -13.70
N THR A 533 23.22 2.77 -13.60
CA THR A 533 23.66 2.17 -12.33
C THR A 533 23.82 3.28 -11.28
N PRO A 534 23.02 3.24 -10.20
CA PRO A 534 22.94 4.32 -9.23
C PRO A 534 24.23 4.47 -8.42
N ILE A 535 24.60 5.72 -8.15
CA ILE A 535 25.51 6.06 -7.07
C ILE A 535 24.67 6.14 -5.79
N PRO A 536 25.04 5.44 -4.71
CA PRO A 536 24.29 5.48 -3.45
C PRO A 536 24.02 6.91 -3.01
N ALA A 537 22.80 7.20 -2.56
CA ALA A 537 22.40 8.54 -2.14
C ALA A 537 23.33 9.11 -1.06
N LEU A 538 23.92 8.23 -0.24
CA LEU A 538 24.95 8.54 0.75
C LEU A 538 26.13 9.35 0.18
N TYR A 539 26.46 9.23 -1.10
CA TYR A 539 27.58 9.96 -1.71
C TYR A 539 27.11 11.16 -2.55
N THR A 540 26.01 11.80 -2.15
CA THR A 540 25.47 13.01 -2.77
C THR A 540 25.49 14.17 -1.80
N GLN A 541 25.57 15.41 -2.31
CA GLN A 541 25.66 16.59 -1.45
C GLN A 541 24.48 16.79 -0.50
N PRO A 542 23.20 16.60 -0.91
CA PRO A 542 22.07 16.75 0.00
C PRO A 542 22.12 15.80 1.19
N VAL A 543 22.58 14.56 0.98
CA VAL A 543 22.70 13.57 2.06
C VAL A 543 23.93 13.85 2.91
N PHE A 544 25.05 14.27 2.29
CA PHE A 544 26.23 14.68 3.05
C PHE A 544 25.92 15.81 4.05
N GLU A 545 25.15 16.83 3.64
CA GLU A 545 24.74 17.92 4.54
C GLU A 545 23.89 17.41 5.71
N HIS A 546 22.93 16.51 5.45
CA HIS A 546 22.10 15.89 6.47
C HIS A 546 22.94 15.09 7.48
N GLU A 547 23.82 14.21 6.98
CA GLU A 547 24.66 13.36 7.82
C GLU A 547 25.68 14.19 8.62
N ALA A 548 26.33 15.18 7.98
CA ALA A 548 27.32 16.03 8.64
C ALA A 548 26.71 16.98 9.67
N SER A 549 25.45 17.41 9.49
CA SER A 549 24.78 18.34 10.41
C SER A 549 24.12 17.65 11.60
N LYS A 550 23.56 16.44 11.41
CA LYS A 550 22.81 15.71 12.45
C LYS A 550 23.05 14.20 12.45
N GLY A 551 23.04 13.56 11.28
CA GLY A 551 23.01 12.10 11.18
C GLY A 551 24.19 11.39 11.86
N ILE A 552 25.42 11.89 11.71
CA ILE A 552 26.60 11.33 12.38
C ILE A 552 26.50 11.47 13.90
N GLU A 553 26.04 12.62 14.41
CA GLU A 553 25.88 12.80 15.85
C GLU A 553 24.81 11.85 16.39
N GLU A 554 23.71 11.65 15.66
CA GLU A 554 22.65 10.71 16.01
C GLU A 554 23.13 9.25 15.96
N ALA A 555 23.90 8.86 14.95
CA ALA A 555 24.50 7.53 14.83
C ALA A 555 25.46 7.25 15.99
N VAL A 556 26.33 8.21 16.36
CA VAL A 556 27.20 8.10 17.53
C VAL A 556 26.37 8.03 18.82
N ASN A 557 25.31 8.83 18.95
CA ASN A 557 24.41 8.77 20.11
C ASN A 557 23.73 7.41 20.26
N GLN A 558 23.24 6.83 19.16
CA GLN A 558 22.59 5.52 19.15
C GLN A 558 23.59 4.42 19.47
N PHE A 559 24.79 4.48 18.90
CA PHE A 559 25.86 3.54 19.21
C PHE A 559 26.28 3.58 20.69
N VAL A 560 26.34 4.78 21.30
CA VAL A 560 26.57 4.92 22.75
C VAL A 560 25.40 4.35 23.58
N LYS A 561 24.15 4.46 23.10
CA LYS A 561 23.02 3.77 23.76
C LYS A 561 23.15 2.25 23.69
N ASP A 562 23.85 1.74 22.68
CA ASP A 562 24.16 0.31 22.50
C ASP A 562 25.36 -0.19 23.34
N ASP A 563 25.85 0.59 24.33
CA ASP A 563 26.93 0.21 25.26
C ASP A 563 26.71 -1.17 25.92
N TRP A 564 25.44 -1.57 26.11
CA TRP A 564 25.03 -2.87 26.64
C TRP A 564 25.47 -4.06 25.76
N VAL A 565 25.63 -3.87 24.44
CA VAL A 565 26.13 -4.90 23.51
C VAL A 565 27.61 -5.17 23.75
N PHE A 566 28.41 -4.14 23.98
CA PHE A 566 29.87 -4.21 24.13
C PHE A 566 30.32 -4.56 25.56
N GLY A 567 29.45 -4.36 26.56
CA GLY A 567 29.79 -4.50 27.97
C GLY A 567 30.86 -3.50 28.42
N ALA A 568 30.94 -2.33 27.76
CA ALA A 568 32.01 -1.35 27.94
C ALA A 568 31.64 -0.24 28.95
N THR A 569 32.68 0.42 29.49
CA THR A 569 32.60 1.61 30.35
C THR A 569 32.00 2.80 29.60
N ARG A 570 31.04 3.51 30.24
CA ARG A 570 30.32 4.66 29.66
C ARG A 570 31.25 5.59 28.87
N ILE A 571 30.98 5.76 27.58
CA ILE A 571 31.65 6.75 26.73
C ILE A 571 31.32 8.15 27.24
N ASN A 572 32.34 8.95 27.58
CA ASN A 572 32.13 10.30 28.10
C ASN A 572 31.87 11.32 26.96
N ALA A 573 31.43 12.54 27.31
CA ALA A 573 31.07 13.56 26.32
C ALA A 573 32.25 13.98 25.41
N VAL A 574 33.49 13.92 25.90
CA VAL A 574 34.70 14.28 25.15
C VAL A 574 35.04 13.20 24.13
N GLN A 575 34.99 11.93 24.53
CA GLN A 575 35.18 10.77 23.64
C GLN A 575 34.12 10.73 22.55
N LYS A 576 32.86 11.04 22.90
CA LYS A 576 31.75 11.15 21.95
C LYS A 576 32.02 12.21 20.88
N ALA A 577 32.46 13.41 21.27
CA ALA A 577 32.79 14.47 20.31
C ALA A 577 33.98 14.08 19.39
N GLY A 578 34.96 13.34 19.92
CA GLY A 578 36.05 12.76 19.14
C GLY A 578 35.56 11.73 18.11
N LEU A 579 34.66 10.83 18.49
CA LEU A 579 34.07 9.83 17.59
C LEU A 579 33.29 10.48 16.44
N VAL A 580 32.51 11.53 16.71
CA VAL A 580 31.78 12.28 15.65
C VAL A 580 32.76 12.81 14.59
N GLN A 581 33.88 13.40 14.99
CA GLN A 581 34.89 13.91 14.06
C GLN A 581 35.62 12.80 13.31
N GLN A 582 35.95 11.69 13.97
CA GLN A 582 36.60 10.54 13.33
C GLN A 582 35.69 9.88 12.28
N VAL A 583 34.39 9.72 12.59
CA VAL A 583 33.40 9.18 11.64
C VAL A 583 33.20 10.14 10.47
N LEU A 584 33.12 11.45 10.72
CA LEU A 584 33.02 12.46 9.66
C LEU A 584 34.24 12.45 8.73
N ASN A 585 35.45 12.25 9.26
CA ASN A 585 36.66 12.13 8.45
C ASN A 585 36.66 10.85 7.61
N LEU A 586 36.27 9.72 8.19
CA LEU A 586 36.16 8.45 7.48
C LEU A 586 35.11 8.54 6.35
N TYR A 587 33.96 9.15 6.62
CA TYR A 587 32.91 9.38 5.64
C TYR A 587 33.39 10.28 4.50
N GLN A 588 34.10 11.38 4.78
CA GLN A 588 34.69 12.24 3.74
C GLN A 588 35.69 11.49 2.85
N GLN A 589 36.53 10.62 3.44
CA GLN A 589 37.47 9.80 2.67
C GLN A 589 36.75 8.80 1.76
N ASP A 590 35.70 8.15 2.26
CA ASP A 590 34.90 7.22 1.46
C ASP A 590 34.09 7.94 0.36
N TYR A 591 33.63 9.16 0.65
CA TYR A 591 32.99 10.04 -0.33
C TYR A 591 33.94 10.37 -1.50
N ILE A 592 35.18 10.76 -1.19
CA ILE A 592 36.21 11.00 -2.20
C ILE A 592 36.45 9.74 -3.04
N LYS A 593 36.65 8.59 -2.39
CA LYS A 593 36.88 7.30 -3.08
C LYS A 593 35.72 6.93 -4.00
N ALA A 594 34.47 7.15 -3.59
CA ALA A 594 33.30 6.83 -4.40
C ALA A 594 33.24 7.68 -5.68
N TRP A 595 33.54 8.97 -5.58
CA TRP A 595 33.58 9.87 -6.74
C TRP A 595 34.80 9.64 -7.62
N ASP A 596 35.99 9.42 -7.07
CA ASP A 596 37.18 9.05 -7.84
C ASP A 596 36.94 7.76 -8.63
N ALA A 597 36.44 6.71 -7.96
CA ALA A 597 36.13 5.44 -8.62
C ALA A 597 35.09 5.59 -9.74
N LEU A 598 34.10 6.47 -9.56
CA LEU A 598 33.13 6.77 -10.61
C LEU A 598 33.81 7.44 -11.80
N LEU A 599 34.58 8.50 -11.59
CA LEU A 599 35.22 9.28 -12.65
C LEU A 599 36.29 8.45 -13.38
N ASP A 600 37.06 7.65 -12.65
CA ASP A 600 38.04 6.73 -13.24
C ASP A 600 37.38 5.61 -14.05
N ASN A 601 36.18 5.18 -13.69
CA ASN A 601 35.41 4.18 -14.43
C ASN A 601 34.69 4.77 -15.65
N LEU A 602 34.61 6.09 -15.82
CA LEU A 602 34.02 6.70 -17.01
C LEU A 602 35.03 6.76 -18.16
N GLN A 603 34.53 6.59 -19.38
CA GLN A 603 35.27 6.82 -20.63
C GLN A 603 34.32 7.27 -21.75
N LEU A 604 34.87 7.86 -22.81
CA LEU A 604 34.10 8.12 -24.01
C LEU A 604 33.81 6.80 -24.75
N GLN A 605 32.68 6.76 -25.46
CA GLN A 605 32.39 5.68 -26.40
C GLN A 605 33.52 5.56 -27.45
N PRO A 606 33.90 4.33 -27.84
CA PRO A 606 34.96 4.12 -28.82
C PRO A 606 34.56 4.69 -30.19
N VAL A 607 35.52 5.31 -30.86
CA VAL A 607 35.36 5.83 -32.22
C VAL A 607 36.07 4.90 -33.20
N ASN A 608 35.34 4.38 -34.19
CA ASN A 608 35.85 3.35 -35.09
C ASN A 608 36.28 3.89 -36.46
N ASN A 609 35.82 5.09 -36.82
CA ASN A 609 36.12 5.75 -38.08
C ASN A 609 36.12 7.28 -37.90
N LEU A 610 36.56 8.00 -38.94
CA LEU A 610 36.67 9.47 -38.92
C LEU A 610 35.30 10.16 -38.76
N GLN A 611 34.22 9.56 -39.26
CA GLN A 611 32.86 10.08 -39.12
C GLN A 611 32.39 10.02 -37.66
N ASP A 612 32.63 8.89 -36.99
CA ASP A 612 32.33 8.71 -35.57
C ASP A 612 33.14 9.69 -34.70
N ALA A 613 34.42 9.87 -35.03
CA ALA A 613 35.29 10.83 -34.34
C ALA A 613 34.81 12.28 -34.52
N SER A 614 34.41 12.66 -35.74
CA SER A 614 33.81 13.97 -36.02
C SER A 614 32.50 14.17 -35.25
N ALA A 615 31.61 13.18 -35.28
CA ALA A 615 30.32 13.23 -34.58
C ALA A 615 30.47 13.28 -33.06
N MET A 616 31.43 12.53 -32.50
CA MET A 616 31.77 12.58 -31.08
C MET A 616 32.29 13.97 -30.68
N ALA A 617 33.24 14.52 -31.44
CA ALA A 617 33.76 15.87 -31.22
C ALA A 617 32.66 16.95 -31.33
N ALA A 618 31.74 16.82 -32.29
CA ALA A 618 30.58 17.72 -32.44
C ALA A 618 29.63 17.66 -31.24
N LYS A 619 29.30 16.45 -30.76
CA LYS A 619 28.46 16.26 -29.57
C LYS A 619 29.10 16.85 -28.32
N LEU A 620 30.39 16.60 -28.12
CA LEU A 620 31.14 17.14 -26.97
C LEU A 620 31.23 18.68 -27.01
N SER A 621 31.37 19.28 -28.18
CA SER A 621 31.55 20.73 -28.36
C SER A 621 30.26 21.53 -28.59
N GLY A 622 29.09 20.88 -28.58
CA GLY A 622 27.80 21.53 -28.74
C GLY A 622 27.47 22.50 -27.58
N SER A 623 26.45 23.34 -27.78
CA SER A 623 25.97 24.28 -26.74
C SER A 623 25.51 23.56 -25.46
N SER A 624 24.97 22.36 -25.61
CA SER A 624 24.57 21.46 -24.52
C SER A 624 25.63 20.36 -24.33
N SER A 625 26.88 20.75 -24.12
CA SER A 625 28.00 19.81 -24.00
C SER A 625 27.75 18.80 -22.85
N PRO A 626 27.73 17.49 -23.13
CA PRO A 626 27.57 16.47 -22.09
C PRO A 626 28.78 16.41 -21.14
N LEU A 627 29.98 16.79 -21.60
CA LEU A 627 31.15 16.90 -20.74
C LEU A 627 31.00 18.02 -19.72
N LYS A 628 30.52 19.19 -20.17
CA LYS A 628 30.22 20.32 -19.29
C LYS A 628 29.11 19.97 -18.30
N ALA A 629 28.05 19.31 -18.76
CA ALA A 629 26.97 18.84 -17.89
C ALA A 629 27.48 17.85 -16.81
N LEU A 630 28.34 16.90 -17.18
CA LEU A 630 28.96 15.98 -16.23
C LEU A 630 29.81 16.70 -15.18
N LEU A 631 30.66 17.65 -15.59
CA LEU A 631 31.47 18.44 -14.65
C LEU A 631 30.62 19.29 -13.71
N GLN A 632 29.47 19.81 -14.18
CA GLN A 632 28.52 20.50 -13.32
C GLN A 632 27.85 19.57 -12.30
N VAL A 633 27.54 18.31 -12.68
CA VAL A 633 27.03 17.28 -11.75
C VAL A 633 28.07 16.92 -10.70
N VAL A 634 29.33 16.77 -11.10
CA VAL A 634 30.46 16.55 -10.17
C VAL A 634 30.54 17.72 -9.20
N ARG A 635 30.69 18.94 -9.71
CA ARG A 635 30.77 20.16 -8.90
C ARG A 635 29.60 20.32 -7.94
N ARG A 636 28.37 20.04 -8.37
CA ARG A 636 27.18 20.11 -7.50
C ARG A 636 27.29 19.18 -6.30
N ASN A 637 27.99 18.06 -6.44
CA ASN A 637 28.17 17.03 -5.43
C ASN A 637 29.55 17.04 -4.73
N THR A 638 30.51 17.84 -5.17
CA THR A 638 31.86 17.88 -4.59
C THR A 638 32.26 19.27 -4.07
N SER A 639 31.56 20.32 -4.52
CA SER A 639 31.80 21.70 -4.09
C SER A 639 30.71 22.20 -3.14
N ASP A 640 31.12 22.99 -2.13
CA ASP A 640 30.22 23.63 -1.16
C ASP A 640 29.26 22.60 -0.53
N MET A 641 29.86 21.64 0.17
CA MET A 641 29.16 20.47 0.71
C MET A 641 28.07 20.78 1.74
N MET A 642 28.15 21.95 2.38
CA MET A 642 27.17 22.43 3.36
C MET A 642 26.12 23.37 2.72
N ARG A 643 25.98 23.35 1.40
CA ARG A 643 24.95 24.11 0.70
C ARG A 643 23.56 23.64 1.12
N ALA A 644 22.69 24.59 1.47
CA ALA A 644 21.29 24.28 1.69
C ALA A 644 20.67 23.73 0.39
N PRO A 645 19.81 22.70 0.46
CA PRO A 645 19.14 22.19 -0.73
C PRO A 645 18.38 23.32 -1.43
N PRO A 646 18.45 23.44 -2.78
CA PRO A 646 17.63 24.40 -3.50
C PRO A 646 16.16 24.12 -3.16
N SER A 647 15.39 25.15 -2.81
CA SER A 647 13.99 24.97 -2.44
C SER A 647 13.22 24.45 -3.66
N ALA A 648 13.05 23.13 -3.75
CA ALA A 648 12.19 22.53 -4.75
C ALA A 648 10.76 22.98 -4.47
N ALA A 649 10.13 23.57 -5.48
CA ALA A 649 8.70 23.87 -5.49
C ALA A 649 7.91 22.57 -5.21
N SER A 650 7.43 22.41 -4.00
CA SER A 650 6.27 21.59 -3.65
C SER A 650 5.68 22.15 -2.36
N GLY A 651 4.45 22.65 -2.50
CA GLY A 651 3.68 23.23 -1.40
C GLY A 651 3.51 22.20 -0.29
N ASN A 652 4.11 22.51 0.87
CA ASN A 652 3.74 22.10 2.24
C ASN A 652 4.90 22.28 3.25
N ALA A 653 5.92 23.10 2.91
CA ALA A 653 7.01 23.45 3.82
C ALA A 653 6.66 24.54 4.85
N LEU A 654 5.48 25.17 4.77
CA LEU A 654 5.08 26.22 5.72
C LEU A 654 4.64 25.67 7.10
N THR A 655 4.41 24.37 7.22
CA THR A 655 4.00 23.71 8.48
C THR A 655 5.17 23.04 9.21
N ALA A 656 6.27 22.70 8.54
CA ALA A 656 7.48 22.19 9.16
C ALA A 656 8.41 23.32 9.68
N ALA A 657 8.45 24.47 8.99
CA ALA A 657 9.26 25.63 9.39
C ALA A 657 8.74 26.36 10.65
N LYS A 658 7.50 26.09 11.10
CA LYS A 658 6.92 26.66 12.32
C LYS A 658 7.18 25.85 13.60
N LYS A 659 7.82 24.67 13.50
CA LYS A 659 8.15 23.80 14.66
C LYS A 659 9.64 23.71 14.99
N ALA A 660 10.54 24.32 14.21
CA ALA A 660 12.00 24.27 14.43
C ALA A 660 12.59 25.54 15.10
N GLY A 661 11.73 26.41 15.64
CA GLY A 661 12.13 27.67 16.27
C GLY A 661 12.06 27.60 17.79
N GLN A 662 12.76 26.68 18.45
CA GLN A 662 13.01 26.70 19.89
C GLN A 662 14.10 25.68 20.23
N GLY A 663 15.34 26.15 20.46
CA GLY A 663 16.43 25.26 20.87
C GLY A 663 17.85 25.70 20.52
N ALA A 664 18.08 26.93 20.06
CA ALA A 664 19.42 27.43 19.76
C ALA A 664 20.01 28.25 20.92
N THR A 665 20.27 27.65 22.09
CA THR A 665 20.95 28.36 23.20
C THR A 665 21.84 27.47 24.10
N LYS A 666 22.40 26.37 23.58
CA LYS A 666 23.44 25.61 24.33
C LYS A 666 24.73 25.27 23.54
N SER A 667 24.72 25.26 22.20
CA SER A 667 25.94 24.97 21.43
C SER A 667 26.89 26.17 21.29
N ALA A 668 26.39 27.41 21.30
CA ALA A 668 27.22 28.61 21.25
C ALA A 668 28.07 28.80 22.52
N LEU A 669 27.56 28.36 23.69
CA LEU A 669 28.28 28.45 24.96
C LEU A 669 29.35 27.34 25.09
N ALA A 670 29.09 26.15 24.54
CA ALA A 670 30.09 25.07 24.47
C ALA A 670 31.26 25.41 23.51
N LEU A 671 30.97 26.09 22.40
CA LEU A 671 31.99 26.57 21.46
C LEU A 671 32.84 27.72 22.03
N ALA A 672 32.22 28.59 22.85
CA ALA A 672 32.91 29.67 23.56
C ALA A 672 33.78 29.19 24.72
N LEU A 673 33.43 28.05 25.34
CA LEU A 673 34.23 27.45 26.43
C LEU A 673 35.40 26.61 25.87
N ALA A 674 35.24 25.98 24.71
CA ALA A 674 36.33 25.24 24.03
C ALA A 674 37.45 26.15 23.50
N SER A 675 37.16 27.43 23.25
CA SER A 675 38.15 28.43 22.79
C SER A 675 39.00 29.04 23.92
N SER A 676 38.79 28.64 25.17
CA SER A 676 39.53 29.12 26.35
C SER A 676 40.59 28.15 26.89
N ALA A 677 40.73 26.95 26.32
CA ALA A 677 41.77 26.00 26.69
C ALA A 677 42.89 26.02 25.64
N GLY A 678 43.95 26.79 25.90
CA GLY A 678 45.13 26.88 25.06
C GLY A 678 45.82 25.53 24.89
N GLY A 679 45.74 25.00 23.67
CA GLY A 679 46.51 23.87 23.17
C GLY A 679 46.28 23.81 21.67
N ALA A 680 47.34 23.82 20.88
CA ALA A 680 47.32 23.98 19.42
C ALA A 680 46.33 23.03 18.74
N ALA A 681 45.12 23.52 18.47
CA ALA A 681 44.15 22.86 17.62
C ALA A 681 44.54 23.13 16.17
N THR A 682 45.00 22.08 15.48
CA THR A 682 44.93 22.03 14.02
C THR A 682 43.53 22.43 13.61
N THR A 683 43.42 23.47 12.78
CA THR A 683 42.18 24.02 12.24
C THR A 683 41.24 22.91 11.76
N ALA A 684 40.22 22.59 12.55
CA ALA A 684 39.12 21.75 12.09
C ALA A 684 38.37 22.55 11.01
N GLY A 685 38.63 22.24 9.74
CA GLY A 685 37.96 22.86 8.61
C GLY A 685 36.45 22.59 8.64
N LYS A 686 35.68 23.39 7.90
CA LYS A 686 34.23 23.15 7.72
C LYS A 686 34.00 21.70 7.23
N PRO A 687 32.96 20.99 7.69
CA PRO A 687 32.61 19.66 7.16
C PRO A 687 32.55 19.67 5.63
N GLY A 688 33.25 18.72 4.99
CA GLY A 688 33.33 18.61 3.53
C GLY A 688 34.42 19.45 2.87
N ALA A 689 35.23 20.21 3.62
CA ALA A 689 36.36 20.96 3.07
C ALA A 689 37.41 20.05 2.41
N ALA A 690 37.62 18.83 2.92
CA ALA A 690 38.52 17.85 2.32
C ALA A 690 38.03 17.38 0.93
N ILE A 691 36.71 17.17 0.78
CA ILE A 691 36.08 16.81 -0.49
C ILE A 691 36.27 17.95 -1.50
N ALA A 692 35.92 19.18 -1.10
CA ALA A 692 36.03 20.35 -1.97
C ALA A 692 37.48 20.62 -2.41
N ALA A 693 38.46 20.42 -1.51
CA ALA A 693 39.88 20.57 -1.85
C ALA A 693 40.37 19.50 -2.84
N HIS A 694 39.91 18.24 -2.70
CA HIS A 694 40.31 17.14 -3.59
C HIS A 694 39.82 17.35 -5.04
N PHE A 695 38.59 17.84 -5.21
CA PHE A 695 37.99 18.06 -6.54
C PHE A 695 38.15 19.50 -7.09
N GLN A 696 38.90 20.37 -6.39
CA GLN A 696 39.01 21.79 -6.72
C GLN A 696 39.46 22.03 -8.18
N THR A 697 40.44 21.26 -8.67
CA THR A 697 40.97 21.41 -10.03
C THR A 697 39.93 21.08 -11.11
N LEU A 698 39.01 20.15 -10.84
CA LEU A 698 37.88 19.84 -11.72
C LEU A 698 36.78 20.88 -11.62
N ASP A 699 36.51 21.38 -10.42
CA ASP A 699 35.51 22.41 -10.19
C ASP A 699 35.87 23.71 -10.92
N GLU A 700 37.16 24.11 -10.90
CA GLU A 700 37.69 25.30 -11.58
C GLU A 700 37.42 25.31 -13.09
N LEU A 701 37.32 24.15 -13.75
CA LEU A 701 37.03 24.06 -15.18
C LEU A 701 35.64 24.61 -15.56
N THR A 702 34.71 24.64 -14.61
CA THR A 702 33.34 25.14 -14.80
C THR A 702 33.07 26.43 -14.02
N GLN A 703 34.12 27.05 -13.47
CA GLN A 703 33.99 28.35 -12.78
C GLN A 703 34.05 29.49 -13.80
N GLY A 704 33.08 30.40 -13.74
CA GLY A 704 32.99 31.56 -14.64
C GLY A 704 31.55 31.91 -15.00
N ALA A 705 31.36 32.97 -15.78
CA ALA A 705 30.06 33.25 -16.39
C ALA A 705 29.84 32.27 -17.57
N PRO A 706 28.59 31.86 -17.85
CA PRO A 706 28.30 30.97 -18.98
C PRO A 706 28.91 31.48 -20.29
N GLY A 707 29.76 30.66 -20.94
CA GLY A 707 30.47 31.02 -22.17
C GLY A 707 31.89 31.57 -21.97
N SER A 708 32.35 31.69 -20.72
CA SER A 708 33.71 32.12 -20.35
C SER A 708 34.41 31.14 -19.39
N GLU A 709 33.89 29.93 -19.25
CA GLU A 709 34.48 28.91 -18.38
C GLU A 709 35.72 28.31 -19.07
N PRO A 710 36.78 27.91 -18.33
CA PRO A 710 37.99 27.32 -18.93
C PRO A 710 37.70 26.12 -19.85
N ILE A 711 36.67 25.32 -19.54
CA ILE A 711 36.26 24.20 -20.39
C ILE A 711 35.77 24.66 -21.78
N ASP A 712 35.19 25.86 -21.91
CA ASP A 712 34.62 26.37 -23.16
C ASP A 712 35.72 26.56 -24.24
N GLN A 713 36.97 26.87 -23.83
CA GLN A 713 38.12 26.94 -24.74
C GLN A 713 38.42 25.57 -25.36
N VAL A 714 38.41 24.51 -24.56
CA VAL A 714 38.63 23.13 -25.03
C VAL A 714 37.50 22.70 -25.96
N LEU A 715 36.25 23.02 -25.62
CA LEU A 715 35.11 22.73 -26.46
C LEU A 715 35.21 23.43 -27.82
N SER A 716 35.70 24.67 -27.87
CA SER A 716 35.91 25.40 -29.13
C SER A 716 36.92 24.70 -30.04
N VAL A 717 37.99 24.14 -29.47
CA VAL A 717 39.03 23.42 -30.21
C VAL A 717 38.51 22.07 -30.71
N LEU A 718 37.70 21.37 -29.91
CA LEU A 718 37.01 20.15 -30.34
C LEU A 718 36.03 20.43 -31.49
N LYS A 719 35.37 21.59 -31.49
CA LYS A 719 34.49 22.01 -32.59
C LYS A 719 35.26 22.21 -33.89
N GLN A 720 36.42 22.88 -33.83
CA GLN A 720 37.30 23.04 -34.98
C GLN A 720 37.79 21.69 -35.51
N LEU A 721 38.23 20.80 -34.61
CA LEU A 721 38.65 19.44 -34.96
C LEU A 721 37.52 18.66 -35.66
N SER A 722 36.30 18.70 -35.12
CA SER A 722 35.12 18.05 -35.72
C SER A 722 34.89 18.46 -37.18
N ASN A 723 34.91 19.78 -37.45
CA ASN A 723 34.74 20.33 -38.80
C ASN A 723 35.81 19.83 -39.76
N THR A 724 37.07 19.78 -39.31
CA THR A 724 38.18 19.32 -40.16
C THR A 724 38.11 17.83 -40.44
N LEU A 725 37.73 17.02 -39.45
CA LEU A 725 37.53 15.58 -39.66
C LEU A 725 36.39 15.30 -40.65
N LEU A 726 35.32 16.11 -40.62
CA LEU A 726 34.21 16.00 -41.56
C LEU A 726 34.62 16.32 -43.00
N THR A 727 35.58 17.23 -43.20
CA THR A 727 36.13 17.49 -44.55
C THR A 727 37.09 16.40 -45.04
N MET A 728 37.67 15.60 -44.14
CA MET A 728 38.61 14.53 -44.47
C MET A 728 37.94 13.18 -44.76
N THR A 729 36.68 13.02 -44.38
CA THR A 729 35.88 11.83 -44.74
C THR A 729 35.52 11.76 -46.22
N ASP A 730 35.58 12.87 -46.95
CA ASP A 730 35.46 12.88 -48.41
C ASP A 730 36.82 12.52 -49.04
N SER A 731 36.88 11.32 -49.64
CA SER A 731 38.07 10.50 -49.96
C SER A 731 39.14 11.09 -50.88
N THR A 732 39.12 12.39 -51.22
CA THR A 732 40.11 13.05 -52.09
C THR A 732 41.07 13.97 -51.34
N ALA A 733 40.83 14.20 -50.04
CA ALA A 733 41.44 15.32 -49.31
C ALA A 733 42.31 14.90 -48.10
N VAL A 734 42.73 13.63 -47.96
CA VAL A 734 43.71 13.28 -46.92
C VAL A 734 45.09 13.76 -47.37
N PRO A 735 45.66 14.84 -46.81
CA PRO A 735 46.95 15.35 -47.24
C PRO A 735 48.01 14.34 -46.77
N THR A 736 48.59 13.59 -47.69
CA THR A 736 49.62 12.61 -47.37
C THR A 736 50.92 13.36 -47.04
N GLY A 737 51.36 13.26 -45.77
CA GLY A 737 52.67 13.76 -45.35
C GLY A 737 52.72 15.09 -44.58
N GLN A 738 51.59 15.72 -44.19
CA GLN A 738 51.60 16.89 -43.29
C GLN A 738 50.80 16.65 -41.99
N PRO A 739 51.34 17.02 -40.82
CA PRO A 739 50.60 16.98 -39.55
C PRO A 739 49.39 17.93 -39.61
N ASN A 740 48.21 17.46 -39.19
CA ASN A 740 47.04 18.33 -39.10
C ASN A 740 47.24 19.33 -37.94
N PRO A 741 47.35 20.65 -38.20
CA PRO A 741 47.64 21.65 -37.17
C PRO A 741 46.52 21.73 -36.12
N GLN A 742 45.27 21.45 -36.51
CA GLN A 742 44.15 21.46 -35.56
C GLN A 742 44.17 20.26 -34.62
N LEU A 743 44.65 19.10 -35.08
CA LEU A 743 44.84 17.93 -34.22
C LEU A 743 45.94 18.16 -33.19
N LEU A 744 47.05 18.80 -33.59
CA LEU A 744 48.13 19.19 -32.67
C LEU A 744 47.65 20.20 -31.62
N LEU A 745 46.87 21.21 -32.04
CA LEU A 745 46.32 22.21 -31.14
C LEU A 745 45.33 21.59 -30.15
N ALA A 746 44.51 20.63 -30.59
CA ALA A 746 43.65 19.83 -29.71
C ALA A 746 44.45 19.00 -28.70
N GLN A 747 45.51 18.31 -29.13
CA GLN A 747 46.37 17.52 -28.25
C GLN A 747 47.04 18.41 -27.18
N GLN A 748 47.51 19.60 -27.56
CA GLN A 748 48.15 20.53 -26.63
C GLN A 748 47.16 21.04 -25.57
N GLN A 749 45.93 21.37 -25.96
CA GLN A 749 44.89 21.82 -25.01
C GLN A 749 44.43 20.69 -24.09
N VAL A 750 44.32 19.47 -24.60
CA VAL A 750 43.98 18.28 -23.79
C VAL A 750 45.06 17.98 -22.75
N ALA A 751 46.34 18.17 -23.09
CA ALA A 751 47.46 17.94 -22.18
C ALA A 751 47.49 18.90 -20.97
N GLN A 752 46.80 20.05 -21.05
CA GLN A 752 46.69 21.01 -19.95
C GLN A 752 45.53 20.72 -18.98
N LEU A 753 44.66 19.75 -19.31
CA LEU A 753 43.53 19.39 -18.47
C LEU A 753 43.93 18.44 -17.32
N PRO A 754 43.32 18.58 -16.13
CA PRO A 754 43.53 17.63 -15.04
C PRO A 754 42.95 16.25 -15.40
N PRO A 755 43.59 15.14 -14.96
CA PRO A 755 42.95 13.84 -14.96
C PRO A 755 41.65 13.84 -14.13
N PRO A 756 40.61 13.07 -14.51
CA PRO A 756 40.55 12.14 -15.65
C PRO A 756 40.06 12.78 -16.96
N VAL A 757 39.73 14.09 -16.98
CA VAL A 757 39.21 14.78 -18.17
C VAL A 757 40.18 14.74 -19.33
N SER A 758 41.48 14.96 -19.06
CA SER A 758 42.53 14.80 -20.08
C SER A 758 42.55 13.39 -20.67
N THR A 759 42.37 12.36 -19.84
CA THR A 759 42.32 10.96 -20.30
C THR A 759 41.12 10.72 -21.22
N TRP A 760 39.93 11.20 -20.85
CA TRP A 760 38.73 11.04 -21.68
C TRP A 760 38.89 11.65 -23.07
N ILE A 761 39.39 12.89 -23.16
CA ILE A 761 39.52 13.58 -24.44
C ILE A 761 40.75 13.09 -25.23
N SER A 762 41.82 12.67 -24.55
CA SER A 762 43.02 12.13 -25.22
C SER A 762 42.73 10.86 -26.01
N ALA A 763 41.77 10.04 -25.55
CA ALA A 763 41.30 8.87 -26.29
C ALA A 763 40.71 9.27 -27.65
N LEU A 764 39.94 10.37 -27.71
CA LEU A 764 39.38 10.87 -28.96
C LEU A 764 40.47 11.39 -29.90
N THR A 765 41.39 12.23 -29.41
CA THR A 765 42.46 12.81 -30.24
C THR A 765 43.50 11.77 -30.68
N GLY A 766 43.82 10.80 -29.81
CA GLY A 766 44.76 9.71 -30.12
C GLY A 766 44.19 8.73 -31.13
N ASN A 767 42.93 8.30 -30.95
CA ASN A 767 42.25 7.44 -31.91
C ASN A 767 42.05 8.16 -33.25
N THR A 768 41.80 9.48 -33.24
CA THR A 768 41.73 10.26 -34.49
C THR A 768 43.04 10.18 -35.28
N GLN A 769 44.20 10.26 -34.61
CA GLN A 769 45.50 10.15 -35.28
C GLN A 769 45.71 8.76 -35.91
N SER A 770 45.34 7.69 -35.21
CA SER A 770 45.45 6.32 -35.74
C SER A 770 44.45 6.07 -36.88
N LEU A 771 43.24 6.63 -36.79
CA LEU A 771 42.21 6.55 -37.84
C LEU A 771 42.61 7.33 -39.10
N VAL A 772 43.20 8.52 -38.97
CA VAL A 772 43.76 9.27 -40.11
C VAL A 772 44.90 8.48 -40.77
N ALA A 773 45.80 7.89 -39.98
CA ALA A 773 46.90 7.07 -40.51
C ALA A 773 46.40 5.79 -41.21
N SER A 774 45.40 5.12 -40.63
CA SER A 774 44.78 3.94 -41.22
C SER A 774 44.00 4.27 -42.50
N GLY A 775 43.26 5.39 -42.51
CA GLY A 775 42.56 5.89 -43.69
C GLY A 775 43.54 6.21 -44.83
N ALA A 776 44.66 6.88 -44.52
CA ALA A 776 45.70 7.17 -45.50
C ALA A 776 46.37 5.90 -46.07
N LYS A 777 46.56 4.86 -45.25
CA LYS A 777 47.05 3.54 -45.69
C LYS A 777 46.07 2.84 -46.62
N GLY A 778 44.77 2.89 -46.30
CA GLY A 778 43.70 2.35 -47.15
C GLY A 778 43.63 3.06 -48.51
N ALA A 779 43.62 4.39 -48.50
CA ALA A 779 43.62 5.20 -49.73
C ALA A 779 44.84 4.90 -50.62
N LEU A 780 46.02 4.72 -50.04
CA LEU A 780 47.23 4.34 -50.79
C LEU A 780 47.12 2.93 -51.39
N GLN A 781 46.52 1.97 -50.69
CA GLN A 781 46.25 0.63 -51.24
C GLN A 781 45.26 0.72 -52.41
N ASP A 782 44.17 1.47 -52.26
CA ASP A 782 43.17 1.61 -53.32
C ASP A 782 43.78 2.26 -54.57
N GLN A 783 44.58 3.32 -54.37
CA GLN A 783 45.30 3.98 -55.46
C GLN A 783 46.29 3.02 -56.14
N TYR A 784 47.00 2.19 -55.36
CA TYR A 784 47.90 1.18 -55.90
C TYR A 784 47.17 0.12 -56.74
N GLN A 785 46.08 -0.44 -56.21
CA GLN A 785 45.28 -1.44 -56.89
C GLN A 785 44.68 -0.92 -58.20
N GLN A 786 44.25 0.35 -58.22
CA GLN A 786 43.72 1.01 -59.41
C GLN A 786 44.80 1.33 -60.45
N ALA A 787 45.97 1.79 -60.04
CA ALA A 787 47.03 2.21 -60.96
C ALA A 787 47.86 1.05 -61.52
N VAL A 788 48.11 0.02 -60.70
CA VAL A 788 49.08 -1.05 -60.99
C VAL A 788 48.51 -2.43 -60.70
N GLY A 789 47.92 -2.65 -59.53
CA GLY A 789 47.66 -4.00 -58.99
C GLY A 789 46.77 -4.89 -59.88
N LYS A 790 45.66 -4.36 -60.41
CA LYS A 790 44.74 -5.12 -61.27
C LYS A 790 45.41 -5.64 -62.55
N ASP A 791 46.03 -4.74 -63.30
CA ASP A 791 46.66 -5.06 -64.58
C ASP A 791 47.91 -5.94 -64.39
N CYS A 792 48.66 -5.69 -63.31
CA CYS A 792 49.79 -6.54 -62.91
C CYS A 792 49.34 -8.00 -62.72
N ALA A 793 48.33 -8.22 -61.88
CA ALA A 793 47.85 -9.57 -61.56
C ALA A 793 47.35 -10.29 -62.82
N GLU A 794 46.63 -9.61 -63.70
CA GLU A 794 46.15 -10.16 -64.97
C GLU A 794 47.31 -10.55 -65.91
N PHE A 795 48.32 -9.70 -66.04
CA PHE A 795 49.40 -9.91 -67.00
C PHE A 795 50.37 -11.03 -66.58
N ILE A 796 50.64 -11.22 -65.30
CA ILE A 796 51.64 -12.21 -64.84
C ILE A 796 51.06 -13.59 -64.52
N HIS A 797 49.74 -13.70 -64.28
CA HIS A 797 49.12 -14.91 -63.74
C HIS A 797 49.34 -16.14 -64.62
N GLY A 798 50.06 -17.13 -64.07
CA GLY A 798 50.31 -18.41 -64.76
C GLY A 798 51.23 -18.30 -65.96
N ARG A 799 52.02 -17.22 -66.11
CA ARG A 799 52.88 -16.99 -67.27
C ARG A 799 54.37 -17.09 -66.94
N TYR A 800 55.15 -17.61 -67.88
CA TYR A 800 56.61 -17.51 -67.85
C TYR A 800 57.03 -16.04 -68.09
N PRO A 801 58.04 -15.48 -67.41
CA PRO A 801 58.97 -16.11 -66.45
C PRO A 801 58.54 -16.13 -64.98
N PHE A 802 57.37 -15.60 -64.62
CA PHE A 802 56.89 -15.54 -63.22
C PHE A 802 56.55 -16.92 -62.65
N SER A 803 56.03 -17.81 -63.50
CA SER A 803 55.80 -19.22 -63.24
C SER A 803 56.77 -20.06 -64.08
N PRO A 804 57.89 -20.55 -63.51
CA PRO A 804 58.97 -21.22 -64.27
C PRO A 804 58.56 -22.52 -64.98
N GLN A 805 57.41 -23.09 -64.62
CA GLN A 805 56.85 -24.31 -65.22
C GLN A 805 55.78 -24.02 -66.29
N SER A 806 55.43 -22.75 -66.53
CA SER A 806 54.44 -22.38 -67.53
C SER A 806 55.02 -22.47 -68.94
N THR A 807 54.26 -23.05 -69.86
CA THR A 807 54.58 -23.09 -71.29
C THR A 807 54.12 -21.84 -72.03
N VAL A 808 53.36 -20.95 -71.37
CA VAL A 808 52.85 -19.70 -71.94
C VAL A 808 53.63 -18.53 -71.37
N GLY A 809 54.36 -17.81 -72.23
CA GLY A 809 55.07 -16.59 -71.86
C GLY A 809 54.17 -15.37 -71.71
N ILE A 810 54.58 -14.41 -70.89
CA ILE A 810 54.04 -13.04 -70.96
C ILE A 810 54.50 -12.41 -72.29
N PRO A 811 53.62 -11.72 -73.04
CA PRO A 811 54.05 -10.93 -74.19
C PRO A 811 55.08 -9.89 -73.77
N VAL A 812 56.15 -9.72 -74.54
CA VAL A 812 57.22 -8.74 -74.23
C VAL A 812 56.67 -7.32 -74.03
N GLN A 813 55.63 -6.96 -74.76
CA GLN A 813 54.96 -5.66 -74.67
C GLN A 813 54.26 -5.44 -73.32
N ASN A 814 53.54 -6.45 -72.80
CA ASN A 814 52.90 -6.37 -71.48
C ASN A 814 53.95 -6.34 -70.36
N PHE A 815 55.07 -7.05 -70.54
CA PHE A 815 56.21 -6.96 -69.64
C PHE A 815 56.81 -5.54 -69.60
N ALA A 816 56.92 -4.89 -70.77
CA ALA A 816 57.31 -3.49 -70.88
C ALA A 816 56.30 -2.51 -70.25
N GLU A 817 55.00 -2.72 -70.43
CA GLU A 817 53.95 -1.88 -69.84
C GLU A 817 54.01 -1.88 -68.30
N LEU A 818 54.35 -3.01 -67.70
CA LEU A 818 54.51 -3.11 -66.24
C LEU A 818 55.83 -2.52 -65.76
N PHE A 819 56.96 -3.06 -66.26
CA PHE A 819 58.27 -2.85 -65.64
C PHE A 819 59.17 -1.86 -66.37
N GLY A 820 58.82 -1.45 -67.59
CA GLY A 820 59.64 -0.53 -68.38
C GLY A 820 59.71 0.88 -67.79
N ASP A 821 60.62 1.69 -68.32
CA ASP A 821 60.65 3.11 -67.99
C ASP A 821 59.37 3.82 -68.45
N GLY A 822 58.72 4.53 -67.53
CA GLY A 822 57.37 5.09 -67.76
C GLY A 822 56.24 4.05 -67.69
N GLY A 823 56.55 2.77 -67.43
CA GLY A 823 55.56 1.74 -67.14
C GLY A 823 54.80 1.99 -65.85
N ARG A 824 53.84 1.11 -65.53
CA ARG A 824 52.90 1.31 -64.41
C ARG A 824 53.60 1.41 -63.06
N PHE A 825 54.60 0.55 -62.80
CA PHE A 825 55.37 0.58 -61.56
C PHE A 825 56.21 1.85 -61.42
N ASP A 826 56.91 2.28 -62.48
CA ASP A 826 57.73 3.49 -62.46
C ASP A 826 56.87 4.77 -62.33
N SER A 827 55.73 4.81 -63.03
CA SER A 827 54.78 5.92 -62.97
C SER A 827 54.18 6.07 -61.57
N PHE A 828 53.72 4.98 -60.96
CA PHE A 828 53.19 5.00 -59.59
C PHE A 828 54.26 5.42 -58.57
N TYR A 829 55.50 4.96 -58.73
CA TYR A 829 56.60 5.39 -57.87
C TYR A 829 56.82 6.90 -57.94
N LYS A 830 56.95 7.45 -59.16
CA LYS A 830 57.22 8.88 -59.39
C LYS A 830 56.08 9.79 -58.91
N GLN A 831 54.83 9.40 -59.14
CA GLN A 831 53.66 10.22 -58.83
C GLN A 831 53.24 10.14 -57.36
N THR A 832 53.38 8.98 -56.72
CA THR A 832 52.80 8.73 -55.38
C THR A 832 53.87 8.40 -54.34
N LEU A 833 54.76 7.43 -54.61
CA LEU A 833 55.66 6.90 -53.57
C LEU A 833 56.94 7.70 -53.34
N ALA A 834 57.42 8.49 -54.29
CA ALA A 834 58.69 9.22 -54.18
C ALA A 834 58.73 10.17 -52.94
N ASN A 835 57.57 10.71 -52.56
CA ASN A 835 57.43 11.56 -51.38
C ASN A 835 57.31 10.77 -50.08
N LEU A 836 56.89 9.50 -50.12
CA LEU A 836 56.60 8.66 -48.96
C LEU A 836 57.71 7.65 -48.63
N VAL A 837 58.57 7.33 -49.60
CA VAL A 837 59.54 6.24 -49.53
C VAL A 837 60.96 6.78 -49.65
N ASN A 838 61.86 6.18 -48.88
CA ASN A 838 63.30 6.31 -49.10
C ASN A 838 63.80 5.07 -49.86
N ALA A 839 64.09 5.27 -51.16
CA ALA A 839 64.58 4.24 -52.08
C ALA A 839 66.12 4.27 -52.28
N SER A 840 66.88 5.00 -51.45
CA SER A 840 68.33 5.17 -51.62
C SER A 840 69.18 3.98 -51.17
N GLY A 841 68.64 3.06 -50.35
CA GLY A 841 69.35 1.91 -49.80
C GLY A 841 69.05 0.57 -50.48
N ARG A 842 69.74 -0.51 -50.05
CA ARG A 842 69.50 -1.90 -50.51
C ARG A 842 68.09 -2.43 -50.20
N THR A 843 67.39 -1.81 -49.25
CA THR A 843 65.99 -2.11 -48.90
C THR A 843 65.21 -0.82 -48.86
N TRP A 844 64.08 -0.76 -49.56
CA TRP A 844 63.21 0.41 -49.54
C TRP A 844 62.53 0.53 -48.17
N ARG A 845 62.42 1.74 -47.64
CA ARG A 845 61.77 2.01 -46.34
C ARG A 845 60.82 3.18 -46.45
N TRP A 846 59.70 3.12 -45.75
CA TRP A 846 58.85 4.28 -45.54
C TRP A 846 59.64 5.38 -44.81
N LYS A 847 59.44 6.64 -45.17
CA LYS A 847 59.97 7.77 -44.39
C LYS A 847 59.31 7.79 -43.00
N SER A 848 60.04 8.24 -41.99
CA SER A 848 59.57 8.33 -40.59
C SER A 848 59.43 9.80 -40.15
N GLY A 849 58.46 10.08 -39.27
CA GLY A 849 58.21 11.42 -38.72
C GLY A 849 56.72 11.74 -38.51
N PRO A 850 56.37 12.88 -37.89
CA PRO A 850 54.99 13.33 -37.73
C PRO A 850 54.29 13.47 -39.10
N GLY A 851 53.17 12.77 -39.30
CA GLY A 851 52.46 12.75 -40.59
C GLY A 851 52.98 11.73 -41.60
N ALA A 852 53.96 10.90 -41.25
CA ALA A 852 54.43 9.82 -42.10
C ALA A 852 53.35 8.73 -42.27
N VAL A 853 53.01 8.42 -43.52
CA VAL A 853 52.07 7.36 -43.88
C VAL A 853 52.85 6.13 -44.30
N SER A 854 52.69 5.03 -43.58
CA SER A 854 53.13 3.72 -44.05
C SER A 854 52.04 3.09 -44.90
N GLY A 855 52.40 2.60 -46.08
CA GLY A 855 51.48 1.83 -46.91
C GLY A 855 51.19 0.42 -46.41
N PRO A 856 50.34 -0.31 -47.16
CA PRO A 856 50.03 -1.71 -46.94
C PRO A 856 51.28 -2.59 -46.79
N PRO A 857 51.19 -3.71 -46.04
CA PRO A 857 52.28 -4.67 -45.97
C PRO A 857 52.63 -5.16 -47.38
N GLY A 858 53.93 -5.36 -47.65
CA GLY A 858 54.44 -5.96 -48.90
C GLY A 858 54.49 -5.05 -50.14
N LEU A 859 53.69 -3.97 -50.22
CA LEU A 859 53.76 -2.98 -51.32
C LEU A 859 55.17 -2.45 -51.58
N LEU A 860 55.94 -2.07 -50.55
CA LEU A 860 57.32 -1.63 -50.73
C LEU A 860 58.22 -2.69 -51.33
N HIS A 861 58.02 -3.95 -50.93
CA HIS A 861 58.81 -5.06 -51.41
C HIS A 861 58.51 -5.34 -52.87
N GLU A 862 57.22 -5.33 -53.25
CA GLU A 862 56.78 -5.46 -54.63
C GLU A 862 57.37 -4.35 -55.52
N MET A 863 57.27 -3.08 -55.10
CA MET A 863 57.84 -1.95 -55.84
C MET A 863 59.37 -2.04 -55.96
N GLN A 864 60.05 -2.50 -54.90
CA GLN A 864 61.49 -2.72 -54.94
C GLN A 864 61.88 -3.83 -55.93
N MET A 865 61.13 -4.93 -55.98
CA MET A 865 61.37 -6.01 -56.94
C MET A 865 61.07 -5.55 -58.37
N ALA A 866 60.01 -4.77 -58.59
CA ALA A 866 59.70 -4.20 -59.89
C ALA A 866 60.84 -3.31 -60.41
N ASP A 867 61.42 -2.46 -59.55
CA ASP A 867 62.61 -1.65 -59.90
C ASP A 867 63.84 -2.51 -60.23
N GLN A 868 64.04 -3.63 -59.52
CA GLN A 868 65.12 -4.58 -59.83
C GLN A 868 64.92 -5.27 -61.18
N ILE A 869 63.70 -5.70 -61.49
CA ILE A 869 63.34 -6.29 -62.79
C ILE A 869 63.59 -5.27 -63.89
N ARG A 870 63.15 -4.03 -63.70
CA ARG A 870 63.41 -2.93 -64.63
C ARG A 870 64.90 -2.80 -64.94
N LYS A 871 65.73 -2.68 -63.91
CA LYS A 871 67.18 -2.51 -64.06
C LYS A 871 67.88 -3.66 -64.78
N MET A 872 67.36 -4.88 -64.71
CA MET A 872 67.94 -6.04 -65.38
C MET A 872 67.59 -6.11 -66.87
N TYR A 873 66.33 -5.82 -67.20
CA TYR A 873 65.78 -6.03 -68.55
C TYR A 873 65.73 -4.76 -69.40
N PHE A 874 65.67 -3.56 -68.80
CA PHE A 874 65.45 -2.29 -69.51
C PHE A 874 66.67 -1.38 -69.38
N GLN A 875 67.76 -1.75 -70.06
CA GLN A 875 69.04 -1.01 -69.96
C GLN A 875 69.18 0.09 -71.02
N ARG A 876 68.47 -0.03 -72.16
CA ARG A 876 68.65 0.85 -73.34
C ARG A 876 67.37 1.51 -73.86
N GLY A 877 66.23 1.32 -73.19
CA GLY A 877 64.97 1.94 -73.60
C GLY A 877 63.74 1.35 -72.91
N SER A 878 62.57 1.65 -73.46
CA SER A 878 61.26 1.23 -72.94
C SER A 878 60.89 -0.22 -73.27
N MET A 879 61.61 -0.87 -74.19
CA MET A 879 61.48 -2.30 -74.47
C MET A 879 62.61 -3.08 -73.82
N PRO A 880 62.38 -4.31 -73.35
CA PRO A 880 63.43 -5.09 -72.71
C PRO A 880 64.48 -5.52 -73.75
N GLU A 881 65.75 -5.33 -73.40
CA GLU A 881 66.91 -5.71 -74.21
C GLU A 881 68.02 -6.20 -73.27
N VAL A 882 68.52 -7.41 -73.53
CA VAL A 882 69.57 -8.08 -72.75
C VAL A 882 70.70 -8.49 -73.70
N ASP A 883 71.84 -7.80 -73.57
CA ASP A 883 73.04 -8.07 -74.36
C ASP A 883 73.94 -9.11 -73.67
N PHE A 884 74.45 -10.09 -74.43
CA PHE A 884 75.39 -11.10 -73.95
C PHE A 884 76.34 -11.57 -75.06
N THR A 885 77.45 -12.21 -74.67
CA THR A 885 78.42 -12.79 -75.61
C THR A 885 78.63 -14.26 -75.30
N LEU A 886 78.49 -15.13 -76.30
CA LEU A 886 78.86 -16.54 -76.19
C LEU A 886 80.37 -16.66 -76.45
N ILE A 887 81.11 -17.31 -75.55
CA ILE A 887 82.57 -17.47 -75.63
C ILE A 887 82.99 -18.87 -75.20
N ASN A 888 84.19 -19.27 -75.62
CA ASN A 888 84.88 -20.50 -75.19
C ASN A 888 84.01 -21.78 -75.20
N PRO A 889 83.35 -22.13 -76.31
CA PRO A 889 82.66 -23.40 -76.44
C PRO A 889 83.65 -24.59 -76.36
N VAL A 890 83.30 -25.59 -75.56
CA VAL A 890 84.03 -26.85 -75.40
C VAL A 890 83.10 -27.99 -75.81
N LEU A 891 83.51 -28.77 -76.81
CA LEU A 891 82.73 -29.87 -77.36
C LEU A 891 83.23 -31.19 -76.79
N GLY A 892 82.32 -32.01 -76.25
CA GLY A 892 82.63 -33.35 -75.77
C GLY A 892 82.90 -34.34 -76.91
N PRO A 893 83.42 -35.53 -76.60
CA PRO A 893 83.72 -36.56 -77.59
C PRO A 893 82.51 -36.88 -78.48
N GLY A 894 82.72 -36.87 -79.81
CA GLY A 894 81.69 -37.17 -80.80
C GLY A 894 80.87 -35.97 -81.29
N ILE A 895 81.15 -34.74 -80.84
CA ILE A 895 80.60 -33.50 -81.41
C ILE A 895 81.70 -32.77 -82.17
N SER A 896 81.52 -32.52 -83.46
CA SER A 896 82.47 -31.77 -84.31
C SER A 896 82.08 -30.30 -84.50
N LYS A 897 80.78 -30.01 -84.43
CA LYS A 897 80.20 -28.70 -84.72
C LYS A 897 79.01 -28.42 -83.82
N LEU A 898 78.93 -27.20 -83.28
CA LEU A 898 77.81 -26.69 -82.50
C LEU A 898 77.25 -25.44 -83.15
N VAL A 899 75.95 -25.42 -83.42
CA VAL A 899 75.23 -24.29 -83.98
C VAL A 899 74.19 -23.81 -82.98
N ILE A 900 74.35 -22.58 -82.49
CA ILE A 900 73.40 -21.89 -81.63
C ILE A 900 72.77 -20.75 -82.42
N GLU A 901 71.46 -20.78 -82.59
CA GLU A 901 70.67 -19.75 -83.24
C GLU A 901 69.69 -19.15 -82.23
N ILE A 902 69.75 -17.83 -82.02
CA ILE A 902 68.92 -17.10 -81.05
C ILE A 902 68.28 -15.91 -81.77
N ASP A 903 66.97 -15.95 -81.96
CA ASP A 903 66.18 -14.86 -82.54
C ASP A 903 66.75 -14.35 -83.89
N GLY A 904 67.15 -15.28 -84.76
CA GLY A 904 67.77 -15.00 -86.06
C GLY A 904 69.27 -14.68 -86.03
N GLN A 905 69.92 -14.69 -84.87
CA GLN A 905 71.37 -14.53 -84.73
C GLN A 905 72.03 -15.90 -84.61
N LYS A 906 72.97 -16.24 -85.51
CA LYS A 906 73.61 -17.56 -85.57
C LYS A 906 75.06 -17.52 -85.08
N PHE A 907 75.41 -18.43 -84.18
CA PHE A 907 76.78 -18.74 -83.72
C PHE A 907 77.12 -20.17 -84.10
N ASP A 908 78.06 -20.32 -85.03
CA ASP A 908 78.52 -21.60 -85.55
C ASP A 908 79.96 -21.84 -85.09
N TYR A 909 80.18 -22.91 -84.32
CA TYR A 909 81.49 -23.23 -83.73
C TYR A 909 81.97 -24.63 -84.15
N GLU A 910 83.21 -24.66 -84.64
CA GLU A 910 83.99 -25.85 -84.94
C GLU A 910 85.39 -25.72 -84.30
N PRO A 911 85.94 -26.76 -83.65
CA PRO A 911 87.27 -26.68 -83.05
C PRO A 911 88.35 -26.33 -84.08
N GLY A 912 89.07 -25.22 -83.86
CA GLY A 912 90.07 -24.70 -84.80
C GLY A 912 89.53 -23.73 -85.85
N GLY A 913 88.22 -23.45 -85.88
CA GLY A 913 87.61 -22.43 -86.72
C GLY A 913 87.82 -20.99 -86.22
N ALA A 914 87.41 -20.01 -87.03
CA ALA A 914 87.62 -18.58 -86.73
C ALA A 914 86.69 -18.00 -85.65
N ALA A 915 85.53 -18.62 -85.39
CA ALA A 915 84.51 -18.08 -84.50
C ALA A 915 84.64 -18.62 -83.06
N SER A 916 85.46 -18.00 -82.22
CA SER A 916 85.59 -18.35 -80.78
C SER A 916 84.70 -17.55 -79.84
N SER A 917 84.05 -16.49 -80.35
CA SER A 917 83.11 -15.63 -79.61
C SER A 917 82.00 -15.08 -80.52
N GLY A 918 80.78 -14.89 -79.99
CA GLY A 918 79.67 -14.27 -80.70
C GLY A 918 78.83 -13.37 -79.79
N ALA A 919 78.81 -12.07 -80.08
CA ALA A 919 77.94 -11.11 -79.39
C ALA A 919 76.50 -11.23 -79.90
N MET A 920 75.54 -11.25 -78.99
CA MET A 920 74.13 -11.47 -79.26
C MET A 920 73.27 -10.63 -78.31
N LYS A 921 72.01 -10.45 -78.68
CA LYS A 921 71.02 -9.81 -77.81
C LYS A 921 69.69 -10.55 -77.82
N TRP A 922 68.94 -10.40 -76.73
CA TRP A 922 67.56 -10.84 -76.64
C TRP A 922 66.65 -9.65 -76.25
N PRO A 923 65.50 -9.46 -76.92
CA PRO A 923 65.09 -10.12 -78.16
C PRO A 923 65.99 -9.74 -79.35
N GLY A 924 66.25 -10.70 -80.24
CA GLY A 924 67.03 -10.48 -81.48
C GLY A 924 66.20 -9.93 -82.66
N PRO A 925 66.78 -9.80 -83.86
CA PRO A 925 66.10 -9.26 -85.05
C PRO A 925 64.87 -10.06 -85.52
N GLN A 926 64.85 -11.37 -85.30
CA GLN A 926 63.71 -12.26 -85.61
C GLN A 926 63.29 -13.00 -84.32
N PRO A 927 62.61 -12.31 -83.39
CA PRO A 927 62.36 -12.85 -82.06
C PRO A 927 61.39 -14.03 -82.08
N GLY A 928 61.57 -14.95 -81.12
CA GLY A 928 60.61 -16.00 -80.83
C GLY A 928 61.06 -17.42 -81.20
N HIS A 929 62.33 -17.60 -81.57
CA HIS A 929 62.88 -18.91 -81.90
C HIS A 929 64.32 -19.05 -81.41
N VAL A 930 64.60 -20.14 -80.69
CA VAL A 930 65.94 -20.51 -80.29
C VAL A 930 66.21 -21.96 -80.63
N SER A 931 67.34 -22.21 -81.27
CA SER A 931 67.70 -23.52 -81.74
C SER A 931 69.16 -23.85 -81.48
N ILE A 932 69.42 -25.03 -80.94
CA ILE A 932 70.75 -25.47 -80.52
C ILE A 932 70.99 -26.86 -81.08
N ALA A 933 71.86 -26.98 -82.08
CA ALA A 933 72.12 -28.21 -82.81
C ALA A 933 73.58 -28.64 -82.72
N ALA A 934 73.81 -29.93 -82.48
CA ALA A 934 75.14 -30.54 -82.51
C ALA A 934 75.26 -31.51 -83.68
N TYR A 935 76.40 -31.50 -84.36
CA TYR A 935 76.69 -32.36 -85.51
C TYR A 935 77.97 -33.18 -85.26
N ASP A 936 78.06 -34.34 -85.90
CA ASP A 936 79.24 -35.21 -85.86
C ASP A 936 80.24 -34.91 -86.99
N SER A 937 81.37 -35.62 -87.04
CA SER A 937 82.44 -35.38 -88.03
C SER A 937 82.01 -35.60 -89.49
N SER A 938 80.87 -36.27 -89.73
CA SER A 938 80.29 -36.49 -91.06
C SER A 938 79.33 -35.36 -91.49
N GLY A 939 79.02 -34.42 -90.58
CA GLY A 939 77.97 -33.41 -90.77
C GLY A 939 76.56 -33.92 -90.45
N THR A 940 76.41 -35.11 -89.86
CA THR A 940 75.10 -35.66 -89.46
C THR A 940 74.63 -35.02 -88.16
N LEU A 941 73.35 -34.63 -88.09
CA LEU A 941 72.74 -34.06 -86.89
C LEU A 941 72.66 -35.12 -85.77
N ILE A 942 73.25 -34.83 -84.61
CA ILE A 942 73.18 -35.69 -83.42
C ILE A 942 71.83 -35.50 -82.73
N SER A 943 71.52 -34.27 -82.36
CA SER A 943 70.26 -33.85 -81.77
C SER A 943 70.16 -32.32 -81.84
N ARG A 944 68.94 -31.81 -81.72
CA ARG A 944 68.62 -30.38 -81.76
C ARG A 944 67.63 -30.05 -80.65
N PHE A 945 67.91 -29.00 -79.88
CA PHE A 945 66.93 -28.37 -79.00
C PHE A 945 66.24 -27.23 -79.76
N ASP A 946 64.93 -27.13 -79.62
CA ASP A 946 64.11 -26.12 -80.27
C ASP A 946 63.14 -25.52 -79.26
N TYR A 947 63.16 -24.19 -79.14
CA TYR A 947 62.31 -23.43 -78.24
C TYR A 947 61.62 -22.32 -79.01
N GLN A 948 60.33 -22.12 -78.74
CA GLN A 948 59.49 -21.13 -79.42
C GLN A 948 58.85 -20.15 -78.43
N GLY A 949 58.49 -18.98 -78.96
CA GLY A 949 57.85 -17.89 -78.22
C GLY A 949 58.82 -16.84 -77.71
N ASP A 950 58.29 -15.68 -77.31
CA ASP A 950 59.02 -14.48 -76.88
C ASP A 950 60.17 -14.75 -75.89
N TRP A 951 60.02 -15.77 -75.04
CA TRP A 951 60.98 -16.14 -73.98
C TRP A 951 61.79 -17.40 -74.29
N ALA A 952 61.83 -17.85 -75.55
CA ALA A 952 62.52 -19.06 -76.01
C ALA A 952 63.98 -19.13 -75.54
N PHE A 953 64.69 -18.00 -75.54
CA PHE A 953 66.07 -17.91 -75.06
C PHE A 953 66.21 -18.27 -73.57
N PHE A 954 65.37 -17.71 -72.71
CA PHE A 954 65.41 -18.02 -71.28
C PHE A 954 64.95 -19.45 -70.98
N ASN A 955 64.00 -19.98 -71.74
CA ASN A 955 63.63 -21.40 -71.68
C ASN A 955 64.80 -22.31 -72.04
N ALA A 956 65.55 -21.97 -73.10
CA ALA A 956 66.75 -22.71 -73.50
C ALA A 956 67.83 -22.67 -72.40
N LEU A 957 68.06 -21.49 -71.80
CA LEU A 957 69.01 -21.35 -70.69
C LEU A 957 68.60 -22.13 -69.43
N GLN A 958 67.32 -22.18 -69.11
CA GLN A 958 66.80 -22.95 -68.00
C GLN A 958 67.00 -24.45 -68.20
N ALA A 959 66.83 -24.94 -69.43
CA ALA A 959 67.14 -26.33 -69.80
C ALA A 959 68.65 -26.63 -69.84
N ALA A 960 69.50 -25.63 -70.09
CA ALA A 960 70.95 -25.76 -70.23
C ALA A 960 71.73 -25.92 -68.91
N HIS A 961 71.07 -26.18 -67.78
CA HIS A 961 71.68 -26.31 -66.45
C HIS A 961 72.76 -25.24 -66.17
N LEU A 962 72.41 -23.98 -66.38
CA LEU A 962 73.32 -22.84 -66.32
C LEU A 962 74.02 -22.75 -64.94
N GLN A 963 75.35 -22.62 -64.92
CA GLN A 963 76.15 -22.50 -63.69
C GLN A 963 76.86 -21.14 -63.62
N ARG A 964 76.72 -20.42 -62.51
CA ARG A 964 77.46 -19.17 -62.27
C ARG A 964 78.95 -19.47 -62.06
N LYS A 965 79.82 -18.79 -62.82
CA LYS A 965 81.29 -18.83 -62.64
C LYS A 965 81.83 -17.52 -62.07
N SER A 966 81.25 -16.39 -62.45
CA SER A 966 81.50 -15.06 -61.85
C SER A 966 80.23 -14.19 -61.95
N ASP A 967 80.30 -12.92 -61.60
CA ASP A 967 79.17 -11.99 -61.75
C ASP A 967 78.74 -11.76 -63.20
N LEU A 968 79.65 -11.98 -64.15
CA LEU A 968 79.40 -11.79 -65.58
C LEU A 968 79.49 -13.09 -66.39
N LEU A 969 80.03 -14.19 -65.85
CA LEU A 969 80.26 -15.42 -66.60
C LEU A 969 79.39 -16.57 -66.10
N PHE A 970 78.68 -17.20 -67.04
CA PHE A 970 77.75 -18.29 -66.81
C PHE A 970 78.05 -19.46 -67.76
N LEU A 971 78.24 -20.67 -67.25
CA LEU A 971 78.51 -21.87 -68.04
C LEU A 971 77.19 -22.56 -68.39
N ALA A 972 76.81 -22.59 -69.67
CA ALA A 972 75.68 -23.36 -70.19
C ALA A 972 76.16 -24.75 -70.62
N ARG A 973 75.43 -25.79 -70.23
CA ARG A 973 75.73 -27.20 -70.53
C ARG A 973 74.56 -27.83 -71.30
N PHE A 974 74.85 -28.31 -72.50
CA PHE A 974 73.90 -28.98 -73.38
C PHE A 974 74.24 -30.47 -73.50
N ASP A 975 73.27 -31.36 -73.33
CA ASP A 975 73.46 -32.81 -73.40
C ASP A 975 72.71 -33.41 -74.60
N PHE A 976 73.44 -33.77 -75.65
CA PHE A 976 72.91 -34.33 -76.89
C PHE A 976 72.96 -35.87 -76.85
N GLY A 977 72.17 -36.48 -75.96
CA GLY A 977 72.04 -37.93 -75.85
C GLY A 977 73.31 -38.62 -75.32
N GLY A 978 73.93 -38.05 -74.28
CA GLY A 978 75.16 -38.54 -73.64
C GLY A 978 76.43 -37.84 -74.11
N ARG A 979 76.33 -36.92 -75.09
CA ARG A 979 77.44 -36.09 -75.57
C ARG A 979 77.22 -34.65 -75.13
N VAL A 980 78.15 -34.13 -74.33
CA VAL A 980 77.98 -32.82 -73.70
C VAL A 980 78.76 -31.75 -74.46
N ALA A 981 78.12 -30.62 -74.76
CA ALA A 981 78.81 -29.39 -75.14
C ALA A 981 78.60 -28.33 -74.06
N THR A 982 79.63 -27.55 -73.77
CA THR A 982 79.51 -26.40 -72.85
C THR A 982 79.90 -25.12 -73.54
N VAL A 983 79.20 -24.03 -73.28
CA VAL A 983 79.53 -22.68 -73.76
C VAL A 983 79.46 -21.70 -72.60
N MET A 984 80.38 -20.73 -72.57
CA MET A 984 80.29 -19.65 -71.59
C MET A 984 79.46 -18.50 -72.16
N LEU A 985 78.48 -18.06 -71.40
CA LEU A 985 77.71 -16.85 -71.64
C LEU A 985 78.28 -15.74 -70.76
N GLN A 986 78.75 -14.67 -71.39
CA GLN A 986 79.22 -13.46 -70.74
C GLN A 986 78.13 -12.39 -70.79
N ALA A 987 77.62 -11.96 -69.64
CA ALA A 987 76.67 -10.86 -69.52
C ALA A 987 77.35 -9.51 -69.78
N SER A 988 76.63 -8.56 -70.38
CA SER A 988 77.17 -7.23 -70.67
C SER A 988 77.08 -6.25 -69.48
N ASN A 989 76.36 -6.61 -68.42
CA ASN A 989 76.14 -5.77 -67.23
C ASN A 989 76.15 -6.61 -65.94
N LEU A 990 76.62 -6.03 -64.83
CA LEU A 990 76.58 -6.62 -63.49
C LEU A 990 75.13 -6.86 -63.02
N VAL A 991 74.20 -6.01 -63.43
CA VAL A 991 72.76 -6.21 -63.20
C VAL A 991 72.17 -6.90 -64.43
N ASN A 992 72.09 -8.22 -64.38
CA ASN A 992 71.62 -9.05 -65.50
C ASN A 992 70.60 -10.11 -65.02
N PRO A 993 69.76 -10.62 -65.93
CA PRO A 993 68.71 -11.58 -65.57
C PRO A 993 69.20 -13.04 -65.47
N PHE A 994 70.47 -13.35 -65.77
CA PHE A 994 70.95 -14.73 -65.83
C PHE A 994 71.07 -15.34 -64.41
N LEU A 995 70.40 -16.48 -64.20
CA LEU A 995 70.25 -17.14 -62.88
C LEU A 995 69.63 -16.26 -61.79
N ASN A 996 68.99 -15.14 -62.16
CA ASN A 996 68.35 -14.25 -61.20
C ASN A 996 66.90 -14.68 -60.94
N THR A 997 66.53 -14.86 -59.67
CA THR A 997 65.19 -15.34 -59.28
C THR A 997 64.20 -14.21 -58.99
N VAL A 998 64.58 -12.93 -59.12
CA VAL A 998 63.70 -11.79 -58.75
C VAL A 998 62.40 -11.82 -59.54
N VAL A 999 62.44 -12.09 -60.85
CA VAL A 999 61.22 -12.19 -61.67
C VAL A 999 60.36 -13.39 -61.27
N GLN A 1000 60.98 -14.53 -60.94
CA GLN A 1000 60.28 -15.76 -60.53
C GLN A 1000 59.60 -15.61 -59.16
N ASN A 1001 60.18 -14.78 -58.30
CA ASN A 1001 59.66 -14.48 -56.97
C ASN A 1001 58.66 -13.30 -56.97
N PHE A 1002 58.52 -12.60 -58.10
CA PHE A 1002 57.65 -11.44 -58.19
C PHE A 1002 56.17 -11.85 -58.15
N ARG A 1003 55.37 -11.16 -57.34
CA ARG A 1003 53.94 -11.38 -57.18
C ARG A 1003 53.23 -10.03 -57.17
N CYS A 1004 52.05 -9.96 -57.78
CA CYS A 1004 51.21 -8.77 -57.75
C CYS A 1004 50.22 -8.84 -56.58
N GLY A 1005 50.08 -7.75 -55.81
CA GLY A 1005 48.93 -7.63 -54.89
C GLY A 1005 49.14 -6.85 -53.60
N GLY A 1006 50.34 -6.35 -53.33
CA GLY A 1006 50.70 -5.81 -52.01
C GLY A 1006 51.04 -6.93 -51.05
#